data_AF-A0A818JFW2-F1
#
_entry.id   AF-A0A818JFW2-F1
#
_cell.length_a   1.000
_cell.length_b   1.000
_cell.length_c   1.000
_cell.angle_alpha   90.00
_cell.angle_beta   90.00
_cell.angle_gamma   90.00
#
_symmetry.space_group_name_H-M   'P 1'
#
loop_
_entity.id
_entity.type
_entity.pdbx_description
1 polymer ?
#
loop_
_entity_poly.entity_id
_entity_poly.type
_entity_poly.pdbx_seq_one_letter_code
_entity_poly.pdbx_strand_id
1 'polypeptide(L)'
;MVPETVGTSLSQLNFDYGSYSPTFEKKLIEENRQDGYWIEPFQVDNQSPIGLVAYGLASGDIHLYQNLSTTKEPGQTTLIQKLNGPVAMDQADITGNGINDIIICYQYGNTMLDTDPEGGKIVWLENPGQNIVNNLWEMHYVGKSTAMHRLKVGHFTQTKRWEIIGLPIVSKPYDLLSAVPVLLFRQPDNVLNATEWPFEIINENFFHLIHDAKRLNDGQLDNLLIASSEGINRLYFSKNLKQWMIEKIGEGEQEQKQQTTYYGSGGIDVGRVGNDPLAYMAAIEPFHGNVIAIYIKNTNNVLTQFQWKRYVLDIYGYPNENGEGTAHHIVCADFDNDGDDEFLVALRGPSPNQGVYFYKSIDLSRGLFNKWKVSGDSAARIAVADYDNDKLLDFATISYNVPGYYRSENPSINVFYNRFTQNKPQAEKEMQVMKQNNDLLFKVPRPNEASQYQELPFITIDGIRLSLAIVPPHSSRQVDNNTYIKVLSGIIIWTDSSNQSYEPANYSRTIFCEPRTVAPLKIHSDNRRIRTESEGALLIIFKTRNDTNPIHQVGDMKNMIIENSLPEYCPEETRQLDFEFIRYDQYDSRAQFKNLEFYTLKGFGINFADNNEHLCYMQLWAAGQGVNAGVHNHAKDRFCEIHISIINGSEEGGIHYLRSSEENYDPLTTPDSAFEKLPMPPFYEQGPLWDIDAQNKPVLRNDGTVVYPWHKWQSGINRLFNQSFDVWLVVAFKSELSTLPASNESNETFVPNVLNMFLTLLFVYIHY
;
A
#
# COMPACT_ATOMS: atom_id res chain seq x y z
N MET A 1 -20.74 7.14 -43.88
CA MET A 1 -20.95 8.19 -42.86
C MET A 1 -21.85 7.58 -41.80
N VAL A 2 -21.23 7.05 -40.74
CA VAL A 2 -21.87 6.36 -39.63
C VAL A 2 -21.93 7.37 -38.47
N PRO A 3 -23.07 7.61 -37.82
CA PRO A 3 -23.15 8.56 -36.71
C PRO A 3 -22.50 7.97 -35.46
N GLU A 4 -21.68 8.79 -34.80
CA GLU A 4 -21.03 8.55 -33.52
C GLU A 4 -22.09 8.28 -32.43
N THR A 5 -22.05 7.09 -31.85
CA THR A 5 -22.70 6.81 -30.56
C THR A 5 -21.85 7.42 -29.46
N VAL A 6 -22.46 8.35 -28.72
CA VAL A 6 -21.95 8.97 -27.50
C VAL A 6 -21.65 7.87 -26.48
N GLY A 7 -20.39 7.42 -26.43
CA GLY A 7 -19.83 6.81 -25.25
C GLY A 7 -19.55 7.92 -24.26
N THR A 8 -20.24 7.94 -23.14
CA THR A 8 -19.81 8.70 -21.96
C THR A 8 -18.46 8.13 -21.53
N SER A 9 -17.38 8.75 -22.01
CA SER A 9 -16.03 8.43 -21.59
C SER A 9 -15.90 8.75 -20.10
N LEU A 10 -15.52 7.75 -19.31
CA LEU A 10 -15.07 7.88 -17.91
C LEU A 10 -13.80 8.75 -17.76
N SER A 11 -13.35 9.46 -18.80
CA SER A 11 -12.09 10.21 -18.84
C SER A 11 -12.22 11.69 -18.45
N GLN A 12 -13.31 12.11 -17.81
CA GLN A 12 -13.41 13.43 -17.16
C GLN A 12 -13.92 13.29 -15.73
N LEU A 13 -13.27 12.43 -14.96
CA LEU A 13 -13.25 12.55 -13.51
C LEU A 13 -12.10 13.50 -13.18
N ASN A 14 -12.41 14.75 -12.85
CA ASN A 14 -11.53 15.53 -12.00
C ASN A 14 -11.50 14.78 -10.66
N PHE A 15 -10.45 13.99 -10.47
CA PHE A 15 -10.14 13.40 -9.18
C PHE A 15 -9.81 14.55 -8.24
N ASP A 16 -10.79 14.97 -7.46
CA ASP A 16 -10.50 15.60 -6.18
C ASP A 16 -9.90 14.47 -5.33
N TYR A 17 -8.59 14.28 -5.44
CA TYR A 17 -7.85 13.42 -4.56
C TYR A 17 -8.10 14.00 -3.17
N GLY A 18 -8.88 13.32 -2.35
CA GLY A 18 -8.91 13.53 -0.91
C GLY A 18 -7.56 13.13 -0.30
N SER A 19 -6.46 13.72 -0.77
CA SER A 19 -5.12 13.49 -0.26
C SER A 19 -5.06 14.16 1.11
N TYR A 20 -5.27 13.36 2.15
CA TYR A 20 -4.98 13.78 3.51
C TYR A 20 -3.56 14.34 3.55
N SER A 21 -3.43 15.57 4.03
CA SER A 21 -2.13 16.20 4.15
C SER A 21 -1.42 15.61 5.37
N PRO A 22 -0.13 15.24 5.24
CA PRO A 22 0.65 14.72 6.36
C PRO A 22 0.63 15.72 7.51
N THR A 23 0.33 15.25 8.72
CA THR A 23 0.29 16.09 9.92
C THR A 23 1.33 15.61 10.92
N PHE A 24 2.21 16.52 11.33
CA PHE A 24 3.23 16.24 12.31
C PHE A 24 3.18 17.25 13.46
N GLU A 25 3.23 16.75 14.68
CA GLU A 25 3.34 17.56 15.90
C GLU A 25 4.82 17.83 16.21
N LYS A 26 5.25 19.09 16.07
CA LYS A 26 6.62 19.49 16.36
C LYS A 26 6.86 19.59 17.87
N LYS A 27 7.95 18.99 18.34
CA LYS A 27 8.55 19.20 19.66
C LYS A 27 10.00 19.63 19.53
N LEU A 28 10.32 20.75 20.16
CA LEU A 28 11.69 21.22 20.31
C LEU A 28 12.42 20.36 21.36
N ILE A 29 13.56 19.78 21.00
CA ILE A 29 14.39 18.97 21.90
C ILE A 29 15.53 19.81 22.47
N GLU A 30 16.19 20.59 21.62
CA GLU A 30 17.26 21.51 22.01
C GLU A 30 17.26 22.73 21.09
N GLU A 31 17.44 23.92 21.67
CA GLU A 31 17.56 25.19 20.94
C GLU A 31 18.93 25.83 21.15
N ASN A 32 19.24 26.85 20.33
CA ASN A 32 20.43 27.70 20.46
C ASN A 32 21.75 26.93 20.43
N ARG A 33 21.80 25.84 19.65
CA ARG A 33 23.02 25.07 19.45
C ARG A 33 24.08 25.94 18.77
N GLN A 34 25.34 25.72 19.14
CA GLN A 34 26.47 26.40 18.51
C GLN A 34 26.71 25.92 17.07
N ASP A 35 26.29 24.69 16.76
CA ASP A 35 26.44 23.99 15.49
C ASP A 35 25.46 22.80 15.35
N GLY A 36 25.38 22.23 14.15
CA GLY A 36 24.54 21.06 13.86
C GLY A 36 24.82 20.47 12.48
N TYR A 37 24.89 19.14 12.41
CA TYR A 37 25.21 18.42 11.17
C TYR A 37 24.61 17.01 11.12
N TRP A 38 24.77 16.21 12.17
CA TRP A 38 24.34 14.81 12.18
C TRP A 38 23.29 14.54 13.26
N ILE A 39 22.34 13.67 12.93
CA ILE A 39 21.33 13.12 13.83
C ILE A 39 20.99 11.70 13.35
N GLU A 40 20.89 10.74 14.27
CA GLU A 40 20.60 9.33 13.99
C GLU A 40 19.74 8.73 15.12
N PRO A 41 18.78 7.83 14.84
CA PRO A 41 18.08 7.10 15.89
C PRO A 41 19.05 6.14 16.59
N PHE A 42 18.99 6.09 17.92
CA PHE A 42 19.89 5.25 18.71
C PHE A 42 19.16 4.68 19.93
N GLN A 43 19.25 3.36 20.10
CA GLN A 43 18.69 2.65 21.25
C GLN A 43 19.83 2.16 22.14
N VAL A 44 19.87 2.61 23.39
CA VAL A 44 20.96 2.27 24.33
C VAL A 44 21.02 0.77 24.59
N ASP A 45 19.87 0.15 24.76
CA ASP A 45 19.71 -1.29 24.93
C ASP A 45 18.31 -1.74 24.47
N ASN A 46 18.06 -3.04 24.43
CA ASN A 46 16.79 -3.60 23.96
C ASN A 46 15.57 -3.28 24.86
N GLN A 47 15.77 -2.65 26.03
CA GLN A 47 14.71 -2.29 26.98
C GLN A 47 14.38 -0.79 26.95
N SER A 48 15.30 0.03 26.48
CA SER A 48 15.18 1.48 26.44
C SER A 48 14.34 1.93 25.25
N PRO A 49 13.51 2.97 25.39
CA PRO A 49 12.90 3.63 24.23
C PRO A 49 13.97 4.11 23.24
N ILE A 50 13.62 4.19 21.96
CA ILE A 50 14.53 4.74 20.93
C ILE A 50 14.78 6.23 21.24
N GLY A 51 16.05 6.59 21.32
CA GLY A 51 16.52 7.96 21.49
C GLY A 51 17.21 8.47 20.22
N LEU A 52 18.04 9.50 20.39
CA LEU A 52 18.80 10.13 19.31
C LEU A 52 20.26 10.30 19.71
N VAL A 53 21.17 10.15 18.76
CA VAL A 53 22.53 10.71 18.85
C VAL A 53 22.63 11.88 17.88
N ALA A 54 23.13 13.02 18.35
CA ALA A 54 23.25 14.21 17.51
C ALA A 54 24.47 15.07 17.86
N TYR A 55 25.02 15.75 16.86
CA TYR A 55 26.21 16.59 16.98
C TYR A 55 26.41 17.54 15.80
N GLY A 56 27.34 18.47 15.95
CA GLY A 56 27.90 19.28 14.86
C GLY A 56 29.43 19.15 14.79
N LEU A 57 30.01 19.66 13.69
CA LEU A 57 31.44 19.53 13.41
C LEU A 57 32.33 20.37 14.35
N ALA A 58 31.86 21.57 14.72
CA ALA A 58 32.69 22.60 15.34
C ALA A 58 32.79 22.46 16.86
N SER A 59 31.68 22.16 17.53
CA SER A 59 31.66 21.88 18.98
C SER A 59 32.33 20.54 19.28
N GLY A 60 32.07 19.56 18.40
CA GLY A 60 32.56 18.20 18.54
C GLY A 60 31.87 17.38 19.64
N ASP A 61 30.83 17.94 20.26
CA ASP A 61 30.17 17.34 21.41
C ASP A 61 29.08 16.36 20.94
N ILE A 62 29.36 15.06 21.10
CA ILE A 62 28.47 13.97 20.74
C ILE A 62 27.49 13.75 21.90
N HIS A 63 26.22 14.02 21.66
CA HIS A 63 25.18 13.92 22.68
C HIS A 63 24.19 12.80 22.37
N LEU A 64 23.79 12.09 23.42
CA LEU A 64 22.69 11.14 23.44
C LEU A 64 21.47 11.80 24.09
N TYR A 65 20.33 11.75 23.40
CA TYR A 65 19.04 12.28 23.85
C TYR A 65 18.08 11.13 24.07
N GLN A 66 17.53 11.03 25.28
CA GLN A 66 16.61 9.96 25.70
C GLN A 66 15.29 10.53 26.21
N ASN A 67 14.29 9.66 26.40
CA ASN A 67 12.96 10.01 26.93
C ASN A 67 12.20 11.05 26.09
N LEU A 68 12.30 10.91 24.77
CA LEU A 68 11.75 11.86 23.81
C LEU A 68 10.22 11.96 23.92
N SER A 69 9.50 10.89 24.22
CA SER A 69 8.03 10.84 24.31
C SER A 69 7.38 11.69 25.41
N THR A 70 8.13 12.15 26.43
CA THR A 70 7.49 12.77 27.61
C THR A 70 7.13 14.24 27.35
N THR A 71 5.86 14.62 27.55
CA THR A 71 5.34 15.98 27.28
C THR A 71 5.75 17.05 28.32
N LYS A 72 6.50 16.67 29.36
CA LYS A 72 6.69 17.52 30.56
C LYS A 72 8.11 18.00 30.80
N GLU A 73 9.14 17.36 30.24
CA GLU A 73 10.54 17.75 30.45
C GLU A 73 11.32 17.68 29.13
N PRO A 74 12.36 18.51 28.93
CA PRO A 74 13.31 18.31 27.85
C PRO A 74 13.92 16.90 27.97
N GLY A 75 14.10 16.21 26.83
CA GLY A 75 14.70 14.87 26.83
C GLY A 75 16.02 14.84 27.62
N GLN A 76 16.27 13.76 28.35
CA GLN A 76 17.51 13.61 29.10
C GLN A 76 18.68 13.63 28.11
N THR A 77 19.58 14.59 28.27
CA THR A 77 20.73 14.79 27.38
C THR A 77 22.01 14.37 28.10
N THR A 78 22.80 13.49 27.47
CA THR A 78 24.07 13.00 28.00
C THR A 78 25.19 13.23 26.99
N LEU A 79 26.27 13.90 27.39
CA LEU A 79 27.48 13.98 26.58
C LEU A 79 28.18 12.61 26.59
N ILE A 80 28.28 11.95 25.43
CA ILE A 80 28.89 10.62 25.32
C ILE A 80 30.33 10.67 24.83
N GLN A 81 30.73 11.67 24.04
CA GLN A 81 32.11 11.86 23.61
C GLN A 81 32.36 13.28 23.11
N LYS A 82 33.62 13.73 23.08
CA LYS A 82 34.06 14.94 22.39
C LYS A 82 35.10 14.62 21.32
N LEU A 83 34.77 14.84 20.06
CA LEU A 83 35.63 14.57 18.90
C LEU A 83 35.88 15.86 18.13
N ASN A 84 37.11 16.09 17.64
CA ASN A 84 37.37 17.23 16.76
C ASN A 84 36.79 16.94 15.37
N GLY A 85 35.89 17.78 14.83
CA GLY A 85 35.37 17.64 13.47
C GLY A 85 34.73 16.28 13.15
N PRO A 86 33.76 15.77 13.94
CA PRO A 86 33.01 14.56 13.62
C PRO A 86 32.10 14.81 12.43
N VAL A 87 31.97 13.82 11.53
CA VAL A 87 31.15 13.93 10.32
C VAL A 87 30.05 12.87 10.33
N ALA A 88 30.37 11.65 9.91
CA ALA A 88 29.41 10.56 9.81
C ALA A 88 29.54 9.55 10.93
N MET A 89 28.41 8.94 11.28
CA MET A 89 28.37 7.78 12.14
C MET A 89 27.50 6.66 11.56
N ASP A 90 27.68 5.47 12.10
CA ASP A 90 26.82 4.30 11.95
C ASP A 90 26.87 3.51 13.27
N GLN A 91 26.11 2.42 13.38
CA GLN A 91 26.02 1.66 14.63
C GLN A 91 25.95 0.15 14.40
N ALA A 92 26.58 -0.62 15.29
CA ALA A 92 26.54 -2.09 15.29
C ALA A 92 26.96 -2.64 16.65
N ASP A 93 26.54 -3.85 17.00
CA ASP A 93 27.01 -4.59 18.17
C ASP A 93 28.43 -5.11 17.95
N ILE A 94 29.43 -4.25 18.13
CA ILE A 94 30.84 -4.55 17.87
C ILE A 94 31.35 -5.58 18.88
N THR A 95 30.93 -5.48 20.14
CA THR A 95 31.39 -6.39 21.20
C THR A 95 30.67 -7.75 21.21
N GLY A 96 29.55 -7.89 20.50
CA GLY A 96 28.73 -9.10 20.47
C GLY A 96 27.90 -9.31 21.74
N ASN A 97 27.63 -8.24 22.49
CA ASN A 97 26.93 -8.26 23.78
C ASN A 97 25.43 -7.99 23.65
N GLY A 98 24.92 -7.76 22.44
CA GLY A 98 23.52 -7.52 22.13
C GLY A 98 23.07 -6.06 22.24
N ILE A 99 23.99 -5.11 22.39
CA ILE A 99 23.71 -3.66 22.34
C ILE A 99 24.60 -2.99 21.29
N ASN A 100 24.09 -1.95 20.63
CA ASN A 100 24.84 -1.28 19.58
C ASN A 100 25.89 -0.32 20.15
N ASP A 101 27.08 -0.37 19.55
CA ASP A 101 28.16 0.60 19.69
C ASP A 101 28.08 1.65 18.56
N ILE A 102 28.67 2.82 18.76
CA ILE A 102 28.70 3.89 17.74
C ILE A 102 30.01 3.83 16.99
N ILE A 103 29.98 3.80 15.66
CA ILE A 103 31.15 3.93 14.79
C ILE A 103 31.11 5.32 14.18
N ILE A 104 32.15 6.12 14.36
CA ILE A 104 32.13 7.53 13.98
C ILE A 104 33.46 7.96 13.35
N CYS A 105 33.39 8.74 12.26
CA CYS A 105 34.56 9.40 11.70
C CYS A 105 34.72 10.82 12.21
N TYR A 106 35.97 11.22 12.42
CA TYR A 106 36.35 12.51 12.98
C TYR A 106 37.70 13.01 12.48
N GLN A 107 38.07 14.19 12.96
CA GLN A 107 39.23 14.96 12.54
C GLN A 107 39.18 15.23 11.03
N TYR A 108 38.02 15.66 10.53
CA TYR A 108 37.82 15.88 9.10
C TYR A 108 38.64 17.07 8.54
N GLY A 109 38.73 18.15 9.33
CA GLY A 109 39.14 19.49 8.87
C GLY A 109 37.95 20.45 8.87
N ASN A 110 38.09 21.62 8.24
CA ASN A 110 37.07 22.67 8.27
C ASN A 110 36.08 22.56 7.12
N THR A 111 36.57 22.22 5.92
CA THR A 111 35.77 22.13 4.68
C THR A 111 36.35 21.04 3.77
N MET A 112 35.68 20.69 2.67
CA MET A 112 36.26 19.77 1.66
C MET A 112 37.57 20.29 1.03
N LEU A 113 37.79 21.60 1.02
CA LEU A 113 39.03 22.19 0.50
C LEU A 113 40.13 22.25 1.56
N ASP A 114 39.76 22.28 2.84
CA ASP A 114 40.65 22.41 4.00
C ASP A 114 40.45 21.20 4.93
N THR A 115 40.73 20.02 4.40
CA THR A 115 40.70 18.76 5.14
C THR A 115 42.02 18.55 5.89
N ASP A 116 41.99 17.85 7.03
CA ASP A 116 43.20 17.51 7.75
C ASP A 116 43.89 16.30 7.09
N PRO A 117 45.12 16.43 6.55
CA PRO A 117 45.85 15.32 5.93
C PRO A 117 46.09 14.14 6.88
N GLU A 118 46.24 14.42 8.18
CA GLU A 118 46.42 13.40 9.22
C GLU A 118 45.09 12.96 9.86
N GLY A 119 43.99 13.51 9.37
CA GLY A 119 42.64 13.32 9.85
C GLY A 119 41.87 12.21 9.16
N GLY A 120 40.54 12.35 9.19
CA GLY A 120 39.58 11.36 8.68
C GLY A 120 39.71 10.01 9.38
N LYS A 121 39.90 10.06 10.70
CA LYS A 121 40.02 8.91 11.58
C LYS A 121 38.66 8.29 11.85
N ILE A 122 38.62 6.99 12.08
CA ILE A 122 37.43 6.24 12.50
C ILE A 122 37.72 5.64 13.87
N VAL A 123 36.77 5.79 14.79
CA VAL A 123 36.73 5.11 16.08
C VAL A 123 35.39 4.41 16.23
N TRP A 124 35.33 3.41 17.11
CA TRP A 124 34.07 2.98 17.69
C TRP A 124 34.02 3.36 19.18
N LEU A 125 32.84 3.73 19.65
CA LEU A 125 32.53 4.16 21.02
C LEU A 125 31.78 3.03 21.70
N GLU A 126 32.37 2.46 22.75
CA GLU A 126 31.80 1.34 23.47
C GLU A 126 30.60 1.77 24.30
N ASN A 127 29.45 1.16 24.02
CA ASN A 127 28.21 1.42 24.74
C ASN A 127 28.24 0.72 26.12
N PRO A 128 28.19 1.46 27.24
CA PRO A 128 28.25 0.88 28.58
C PRO A 128 26.91 0.26 29.04
N GLY A 129 25.90 0.20 28.17
CA GLY A 129 24.55 -0.25 28.49
C GLY A 129 23.87 0.69 29.50
N GLN A 130 23.14 0.14 30.48
CA GLN A 130 22.43 0.94 31.49
C GLN A 130 23.35 1.67 32.48
N ASN A 131 24.65 1.36 32.50
CA ASN A 131 25.62 2.00 33.38
C ASN A 131 26.11 3.36 32.82
N ILE A 132 25.20 4.15 32.23
CA ILE A 132 25.49 5.52 31.81
C ILE A 132 25.65 6.38 33.07
N VAL A 133 26.88 6.45 33.58
CA VAL A 133 27.25 7.27 34.73
C VAL A 133 28.19 8.36 34.25
N ASN A 134 27.68 9.55 33.86
CA ASN A 134 28.40 10.82 33.57
C ASN A 134 29.84 10.75 32.99
N ASN A 135 30.19 9.68 32.30
CA ASN A 135 31.53 9.39 31.79
C ASN A 135 31.42 9.27 30.28
N LEU A 136 32.44 9.78 29.60
CA LEU A 136 32.58 9.62 28.16
C LEU A 136 32.74 8.13 27.84
N TRP A 137 32.11 7.69 26.77
CA TRP A 137 32.21 6.32 26.27
C TRP A 137 33.64 6.02 25.85
N GLU A 138 34.07 4.78 26.07
CA GLU A 138 35.43 4.35 25.75
C GLU A 138 35.63 4.35 24.23
N MET A 139 36.75 4.92 23.78
CA MET A 139 37.08 5.05 22.36
C MET A 139 38.09 4.01 21.93
N HIS A 140 37.79 3.32 20.84
CA HIS A 140 38.66 2.31 20.26
C HIS A 140 38.95 2.65 18.80
N TYR A 141 40.23 2.70 18.42
CA TYR A 141 40.64 3.13 17.08
C TYR A 141 40.41 2.05 16.03
N VAL A 142 39.85 2.45 14.87
CA VAL A 142 39.60 1.57 13.72
C VAL A 142 40.63 1.79 12.62
N GLY A 143 40.87 3.04 12.22
CA GLY A 143 41.74 3.36 11.08
C GLY A 143 41.54 4.79 10.59
N LYS A 144 42.11 5.16 9.44
CA LYS A 144 41.90 6.49 8.83
C LYS A 144 41.97 6.49 7.31
N SER A 145 41.35 7.50 6.72
CA SER A 145 41.70 8.03 5.39
C SER A 145 41.39 9.52 5.37
N THR A 146 42.27 10.33 4.79
CA THR A 146 42.06 11.78 4.65
C THR A 146 40.66 12.07 4.11
N ALA A 147 39.98 13.08 4.69
CA ALA A 147 38.65 13.51 4.29
C ALA A 147 37.53 12.46 4.39
N MET A 148 37.65 11.47 5.29
CA MET A 148 36.57 10.51 5.61
C MET A 148 35.26 11.26 5.91
N HIS A 149 34.22 11.00 5.12
CA HIS A 149 33.00 11.83 5.10
C HIS A 149 31.70 11.03 5.28
N ARG A 150 31.67 9.77 4.83
CA ARG A 150 30.61 8.80 5.11
C ARG A 150 31.24 7.46 5.48
N LEU A 151 30.49 6.62 6.18
CA LEU A 151 30.83 5.23 6.42
C LEU A 151 29.57 4.38 6.56
N LYS A 152 29.69 3.09 6.29
CA LYS A 152 28.63 2.10 6.55
C LYS A 152 29.20 0.83 7.14
N VAL A 153 28.59 0.33 8.21
CA VAL A 153 28.91 -0.97 8.83
C VAL A 153 28.00 -2.06 8.29
N GLY A 154 28.54 -3.26 8.12
CA GLY A 154 27.80 -4.40 7.60
C GLY A 154 28.65 -5.63 7.34
N HIS A 155 28.13 -6.50 6.50
CA HIS A 155 28.70 -7.77 6.09
C HIS A 155 28.86 -7.79 4.57
N PHE A 156 29.96 -7.23 4.07
CA PHE A 156 30.10 -6.96 2.63
C PHE A 156 30.85 -8.07 1.88
N THR A 157 31.78 -8.77 2.53
CA THR A 157 32.54 -9.88 1.93
C THR A 157 32.34 -11.20 2.67
N GLN A 158 31.85 -11.15 3.91
CA GLN A 158 31.60 -12.29 4.80
C GLN A 158 30.54 -11.93 5.86
N THR A 159 30.03 -12.93 6.60
CA THR A 159 28.87 -12.80 7.50
C THR A 159 29.16 -13.09 8.99
N LYS A 160 30.43 -13.24 9.37
CA LYS A 160 30.86 -13.64 10.72
C LYS A 160 31.37 -12.49 11.58
N ARG A 161 31.93 -11.46 10.96
CA ARG A 161 32.55 -10.31 11.63
C ARG A 161 32.04 -9.02 10.99
N TRP A 162 32.07 -7.92 11.73
CA TRP A 162 31.72 -6.63 11.17
C TRP A 162 32.78 -6.13 10.20
N GLU A 163 32.31 -5.43 9.17
CA GLU A 163 33.14 -4.72 8.21
C GLU A 163 32.62 -3.29 8.09
N ILE A 164 33.52 -2.33 7.90
CA ILE A 164 33.18 -0.92 7.71
C ILE A 164 33.69 -0.50 6.35
N ILE A 165 32.80 -0.01 5.49
CA ILE A 165 33.20 0.69 4.27
C ILE A 165 33.35 2.17 4.61
N GLY A 166 34.56 2.71 4.45
CA GLY A 166 34.88 4.12 4.59
C GLY A 166 34.83 4.84 3.25
N LEU A 167 34.19 6.01 3.23
CA LEU A 167 33.91 6.82 2.05
C LEU A 167 34.38 8.27 2.26
N PRO A 168 35.62 8.60 1.87
CA PRO A 168 36.09 9.97 1.76
C PRO A 168 35.37 10.76 0.67
N ILE A 169 35.16 12.06 0.89
CA ILE A 169 34.55 12.94 -0.12
C ILE A 169 35.58 13.47 -1.13
N VAL A 170 36.82 13.67 -0.71
CA VAL A 170 37.94 14.11 -1.56
C VAL A 170 39.18 13.28 -1.22
N SER A 171 40.13 13.18 -2.14
CA SER A 171 41.35 12.39 -1.91
C SER A 171 42.39 13.13 -1.05
N LYS A 172 42.39 14.46 -1.12
CA LYS A 172 43.33 15.34 -0.40
C LYS A 172 42.79 16.79 -0.37
N PRO A 173 43.35 17.68 0.46
CA PRO A 173 42.95 19.09 0.50
C PRO A 173 43.09 19.78 -0.87
N TYR A 174 42.17 20.70 -1.16
CA TYR A 174 42.11 21.48 -2.41
C TYR A 174 42.00 20.66 -3.72
N ASP A 175 41.53 19.41 -3.65
CA ASP A 175 41.39 18.54 -4.83
C ASP A 175 39.96 17.97 -4.95
N LEU A 176 39.18 18.57 -5.87
CA LEU A 176 37.83 18.11 -6.22
C LEU A 176 37.79 17.23 -7.47
N LEU A 177 38.96 16.98 -8.09
CA LEU A 177 39.05 16.37 -9.42
C LEU A 177 39.57 14.94 -9.39
N SER A 178 40.37 14.58 -8.37
CA SER A 178 40.90 13.22 -8.25
C SER A 178 39.86 12.25 -7.72
N ALA A 179 39.92 11.01 -8.20
CA ALA A 179 39.12 9.91 -7.67
C ALA A 179 39.47 9.66 -6.19
N VAL A 180 38.48 9.25 -5.41
CA VAL A 180 38.60 9.02 -3.97
C VAL A 180 38.74 7.52 -3.65
N PRO A 181 39.52 7.15 -2.61
CA PRO A 181 39.64 5.76 -2.21
C PRO A 181 38.41 5.30 -1.43
N VAL A 182 37.81 4.19 -1.81
CA VAL A 182 36.84 3.44 -1.00
C VAL A 182 37.60 2.37 -0.23
N LEU A 183 37.45 2.36 1.09
CA LEU A 183 38.20 1.47 1.98
C LEU A 183 37.28 0.46 2.66
N LEU A 184 37.77 -0.75 2.91
CA LEU A 184 37.09 -1.76 3.71
C LEU A 184 37.93 -2.13 4.93
N PHE A 185 37.45 -1.78 6.12
CA PHE A 185 38.03 -2.17 7.40
C PHE A 185 37.34 -3.43 7.93
N ARG A 186 38.09 -4.35 8.54
CA ARG A 186 37.57 -5.62 9.04
C ARG A 186 37.79 -5.74 10.53
N GLN A 187 36.74 -6.13 11.25
CA GLN A 187 36.83 -6.35 12.68
C GLN A 187 37.87 -7.44 13.00
N PRO A 188 38.84 -7.16 13.88
CA PRO A 188 39.81 -8.13 14.34
C PRO A 188 39.21 -9.09 15.37
N ASP A 189 39.88 -10.20 15.65
CA ASP A 189 39.37 -11.20 16.60
C ASP A 189 39.30 -10.70 18.05
N ASN A 190 40.16 -9.75 18.43
CA ASN A 190 40.14 -9.09 19.74
C ASN A 190 39.97 -7.58 19.55
N VAL A 191 38.72 -7.14 19.45
CA VAL A 191 38.38 -5.75 19.12
C VAL A 191 38.72 -4.75 20.22
N LEU A 192 38.64 -5.16 21.49
CA LEU A 192 38.90 -4.30 22.66
C LEU A 192 40.38 -3.94 22.85
N ASN A 193 41.29 -4.72 22.28
CA ASN A 193 42.74 -4.49 22.40
C ASN A 193 43.41 -4.24 21.04
N ALA A 194 42.60 -4.00 20.00
CA ALA A 194 43.12 -3.75 18.67
C ALA A 194 43.75 -2.36 18.60
N THR A 195 44.97 -2.28 18.07
CA THR A 195 45.61 -0.98 17.79
C THR A 195 45.02 -0.31 16.56
N GLU A 196 44.59 -1.09 15.57
CA GLU A 196 43.95 -0.68 14.32
C GLU A 196 43.25 -1.91 13.71
N TRP A 197 42.22 -1.70 12.90
CA TRP A 197 41.56 -2.76 12.14
C TRP A 197 42.30 -3.02 10.82
N PRO A 198 42.49 -4.29 10.41
CA PRO A 198 42.96 -4.61 9.07
C PRO A 198 42.08 -3.97 8.00
N PHE A 199 42.68 -3.33 6.99
CA PHE A 199 41.94 -2.68 5.91
C PHE A 199 42.56 -2.92 4.54
N GLU A 200 41.76 -2.69 3.51
CA GLU A 200 42.20 -2.63 2.11
C GLU A 200 41.47 -1.52 1.35
N ILE A 201 42.08 -1.01 0.28
CA ILE A 201 41.44 -0.09 -0.66
C ILE A 201 40.73 -0.94 -1.71
N ILE A 202 39.40 -0.86 -1.77
CA ILE A 202 38.57 -1.68 -2.67
C ILE A 202 38.26 -0.97 -4.00
N ASN A 203 38.41 0.36 -4.04
CA ASN A 203 38.37 1.18 -5.25
C ASN A 203 39.17 2.46 -5.01
N GLU A 204 39.87 3.00 -6.00
CA GLU A 204 40.57 4.30 -5.89
C GLU A 204 40.57 5.11 -7.20
N ASN A 205 39.87 4.63 -8.23
CA ASN A 205 40.01 5.13 -9.59
C ASN A 205 38.66 5.48 -10.26
N PHE A 206 37.53 5.29 -9.56
CA PHE A 206 36.20 5.45 -10.16
C PHE A 206 35.41 6.63 -9.59
N PHE A 207 35.30 6.72 -8.27
CA PHE A 207 34.37 7.66 -7.63
C PHE A 207 34.98 9.05 -7.40
N HIS A 208 34.20 10.10 -7.58
CA HIS A 208 34.54 11.47 -7.20
C HIS A 208 33.42 12.08 -6.34
N LEU A 209 33.77 12.86 -5.31
CA LEU A 209 32.81 13.56 -4.44
C LEU A 209 31.71 12.65 -3.90
N ILE A 210 32.08 11.57 -3.20
CA ILE A 210 31.10 10.70 -2.53
C ILE A 210 30.46 11.48 -1.38
N HIS A 211 29.15 11.72 -1.47
CA HIS A 211 28.43 12.51 -0.47
C HIS A 211 27.45 11.67 0.36
N ASP A 212 26.94 10.56 -0.18
CA ASP A 212 26.02 9.70 0.54
C ASP A 212 26.08 8.24 0.08
N ALA A 213 25.63 7.33 0.93
CA ALA A 213 25.51 5.92 0.58
C ALA A 213 24.40 5.21 1.37
N LYS A 214 23.60 4.39 0.67
CA LYS A 214 22.58 3.53 1.26
C LYS A 214 23.04 2.08 1.25
N ARG A 215 23.05 1.44 2.42
CA ARG A 215 23.28 0.00 2.56
C ARG A 215 22.02 -0.76 2.18
N LEU A 216 22.15 -1.75 1.32
CA LEU A 216 21.12 -2.70 0.94
C LEU A 216 21.53 -4.11 1.33
N ASN A 217 20.54 -4.95 1.62
CA ASN A 217 20.71 -6.38 1.82
C ASN A 217 19.72 -7.13 0.92
N ASP A 218 20.20 -7.63 -0.21
CA ASP A 218 19.41 -8.38 -1.20
C ASP A 218 19.83 -9.86 -1.28
N GLY A 219 20.41 -10.39 -0.20
CA GLY A 219 20.91 -11.76 -0.15
C GLY A 219 21.69 -12.07 1.12
N GLN A 220 22.88 -12.68 0.97
CA GLN A 220 23.73 -13.02 2.12
C GLN A 220 24.77 -11.95 2.46
N LEU A 221 25.06 -11.02 1.55
CA LEU A 221 26.04 -9.96 1.76
C LEU A 221 25.37 -8.62 1.50
N ASP A 222 25.78 -7.64 2.28
CA ASP A 222 25.38 -6.26 2.08
C ASP A 222 26.07 -5.68 0.84
N ASN A 223 25.43 -4.68 0.24
CA ASN A 223 25.98 -3.85 -0.82
C ASN A 223 25.59 -2.39 -0.62
N LEU A 224 26.23 -1.48 -1.35
CA LEU A 224 25.98 -0.05 -1.22
C LEU A 224 25.47 0.55 -2.53
N LEU A 225 24.44 1.37 -2.46
CA LEU A 225 24.20 2.41 -3.45
C LEU A 225 24.98 3.65 -3.02
N ILE A 226 25.83 4.16 -3.90
CA ILE A 226 26.72 5.31 -3.65
C ILE A 226 26.25 6.48 -4.51
N ALA A 227 25.99 7.61 -3.87
CA ALA A 227 25.74 8.91 -4.52
C ALA A 227 27.05 9.69 -4.62
N SER A 228 27.44 9.99 -5.84
CA SER A 228 28.73 10.59 -6.21
C SER A 228 28.60 11.43 -7.47
N SER A 229 29.72 12.00 -7.93
CA SER A 229 29.76 12.72 -9.22
C SER A 229 29.38 11.83 -10.41
N GLU A 230 29.62 10.53 -10.31
CA GLU A 230 29.25 9.53 -11.33
C GLU A 230 27.73 9.23 -11.33
N GLY A 231 26.96 9.89 -10.46
CA GLY A 231 25.55 9.63 -10.21
C GLY A 231 25.36 8.57 -9.13
N ILE A 232 24.41 7.65 -9.37
CA ILE A 232 24.10 6.53 -8.48
C ILE A 232 24.76 5.27 -9.04
N ASN A 233 25.57 4.60 -8.21
CA ASN A 233 26.21 3.35 -8.57
C ASN A 233 26.08 2.34 -7.43
N ARG A 234 25.88 1.07 -7.77
CA ARG A 234 25.86 -0.04 -6.84
C ARG A 234 27.25 -0.66 -6.71
N LEU A 235 27.82 -0.64 -5.52
CA LEU A 235 29.07 -1.31 -5.16
C LEU A 235 28.76 -2.60 -4.39
N TYR A 236 29.19 -3.75 -4.90
CA TYR A 236 28.95 -5.04 -4.26
C TYR A 236 30.10 -6.02 -4.46
N PHE A 237 30.26 -6.97 -3.54
CA PHE A 237 31.24 -8.05 -3.68
C PHE A 237 30.60 -9.28 -4.37
N SER A 238 31.11 -9.65 -5.54
CA SER A 238 30.67 -10.86 -6.24
C SER A 238 31.33 -12.09 -5.65
N LYS A 239 30.59 -12.93 -4.91
CA LYS A 239 31.12 -14.20 -4.37
C LYS A 239 31.65 -15.13 -5.46
N ASN A 240 31.01 -15.15 -6.62
CA ASN A 240 31.38 -16.03 -7.73
C ASN A 240 32.71 -15.61 -8.36
N LEU A 241 32.89 -14.30 -8.55
CA LEU A 241 34.11 -13.75 -9.16
C LEU A 241 35.20 -13.42 -8.12
N LYS A 242 34.84 -13.43 -6.83
CA LYS A 242 35.68 -13.03 -5.70
C LYS A 242 36.30 -11.64 -5.87
N GLN A 243 35.51 -10.71 -6.39
CA GLN A 243 35.95 -9.34 -6.65
C GLN A 243 34.82 -8.33 -6.42
N TRP A 244 35.20 -7.09 -6.20
CA TRP A 244 34.29 -5.96 -6.14
C TRP A 244 33.78 -5.58 -7.53
N MET A 245 32.50 -5.28 -7.61
CA MET A 245 31.79 -4.89 -8.83
C MET A 245 31.15 -3.53 -8.60
N ILE A 246 31.17 -2.70 -9.64
CA ILE A 246 30.45 -1.43 -9.70
C ILE A 246 29.44 -1.52 -10.85
N GLU A 247 28.17 -1.35 -10.52
CA GLU A 247 27.06 -1.33 -11.48
C GLU A 247 26.46 0.07 -11.52
N LYS A 248 26.42 0.68 -12.70
CA LYS A 248 25.87 2.01 -12.89
C LYS A 248 24.35 1.95 -12.91
N ILE A 249 23.72 2.82 -12.11
CA ILE A 249 22.26 2.90 -11.99
C ILE A 249 21.73 4.12 -12.74
N GLY A 250 22.31 5.30 -12.49
CA GLY A 250 21.85 6.56 -13.06
C GLY A 250 22.95 7.60 -13.06
N GLU A 251 22.93 8.50 -14.04
CA GLU A 251 23.96 9.54 -14.19
C GLU A 251 23.76 10.75 -13.30
N GLY A 252 22.58 10.97 -12.72
CA GLY A 252 22.29 12.18 -11.96
C GLY A 252 22.20 13.44 -12.80
N GLU A 253 22.40 14.59 -12.15
CA GLU A 253 22.34 15.90 -12.78
C GLU A 253 23.63 16.22 -13.53
N GLN A 254 23.55 16.54 -14.82
CA GLN A 254 24.73 16.76 -15.67
C GLN A 254 24.79 18.17 -16.25
N GLU A 255 23.66 18.89 -16.31
CA GLU A 255 23.56 20.15 -17.04
C GLU A 255 24.20 21.30 -16.26
N GLN A 256 24.14 21.25 -14.92
CA GLN A 256 24.71 22.29 -14.06
C GLN A 256 26.25 22.22 -13.94
N LYS A 257 26.90 21.19 -14.47
CA LYS A 257 28.35 20.93 -14.31
C LYS A 257 29.22 22.10 -14.75
N GLN A 258 28.91 22.70 -15.89
CA GLN A 258 29.71 23.80 -16.44
C GLN A 258 29.64 25.06 -15.56
N GLN A 259 28.52 25.27 -14.86
CA GLN A 259 28.29 26.44 -14.02
C GLN A 259 28.79 26.22 -12.58
N THR A 260 28.61 25.01 -12.04
CA THR A 260 28.78 24.74 -10.60
C THR A 260 29.98 23.85 -10.28
N THR A 261 30.62 23.23 -11.27
CA THR A 261 31.60 22.13 -11.14
C THR A 261 31.03 20.81 -10.58
N TYR A 262 29.87 20.83 -9.93
CA TYR A 262 29.18 19.66 -9.40
C TYR A 262 28.25 19.02 -10.43
N TYR A 263 28.18 17.69 -10.39
CA TYR A 263 27.35 16.85 -11.25
C TYR A 263 27.05 15.53 -10.53
N GLY A 264 26.20 14.68 -11.10
CA GLY A 264 25.83 13.41 -10.49
C GLY A 264 24.77 13.55 -9.39
N SER A 265 24.98 12.86 -8.28
CA SER A 265 24.03 12.76 -7.17
C SER A 265 24.73 13.02 -5.83
N GLY A 266 24.10 13.77 -4.94
CA GLY A 266 24.58 14.08 -3.59
C GLY A 266 23.87 13.34 -2.47
N GLY A 267 22.67 12.80 -2.68
CA GLY A 267 21.93 12.06 -1.66
C GLY A 267 21.10 10.96 -2.28
N ILE A 268 20.87 9.87 -1.53
CA ILE A 268 20.14 8.70 -2.03
C ILE A 268 19.43 7.95 -0.91
N ASP A 269 18.19 7.57 -1.16
CA ASP A 269 17.52 6.50 -0.41
C ASP A 269 16.58 5.69 -1.33
N VAL A 270 16.08 4.57 -0.84
CA VAL A 270 15.28 3.60 -1.60
C VAL A 270 13.89 3.46 -1.00
N GLY A 271 12.86 3.49 -1.84
CA GLY A 271 11.47 3.35 -1.41
C GLY A 271 10.86 2.02 -1.82
N ARG A 272 10.18 1.39 -0.88
CA ARG A 272 9.30 0.23 -1.07
C ARG A 272 7.96 0.67 -1.66
N VAL A 273 7.37 -0.14 -2.53
CA VAL A 273 5.95 -0.03 -2.90
C VAL A 273 5.36 -1.44 -2.91
N GLY A 274 4.35 -1.66 -2.07
CA GLY A 274 3.81 -2.98 -1.76
C GLY A 274 4.90 -3.99 -1.40
N ASN A 275 5.00 -5.06 -2.19
CA ASN A 275 5.97 -6.15 -1.96
C ASN A 275 7.35 -5.91 -2.59
N ASP A 276 7.58 -4.77 -3.24
CA ASP A 276 8.84 -4.47 -3.90
C ASP A 276 9.68 -3.50 -3.06
N PRO A 277 10.73 -3.98 -2.36
CA PRO A 277 11.54 -3.16 -1.44
C PRO A 277 12.47 -2.16 -2.15
N LEU A 278 12.56 -2.21 -3.48
CA LEU A 278 13.38 -1.33 -4.30
C LEU A 278 12.56 -0.83 -5.50
N ALA A 279 11.34 -0.35 -5.23
CA ALA A 279 10.42 0.11 -6.27
C ALA A 279 10.90 1.40 -6.94
N TYR A 280 11.46 2.30 -6.14
CA TYR A 280 12.12 3.50 -6.63
C TYR A 280 13.31 3.89 -5.77
N MET A 281 14.14 4.79 -6.29
CA MET A 281 15.19 5.44 -5.54
C MET A 281 15.00 6.95 -5.61
N ALA A 282 14.98 7.63 -4.47
CA ALA A 282 14.88 9.08 -4.40
C ALA A 282 16.27 9.68 -4.23
N ALA A 283 16.56 10.74 -4.99
CA ALA A 283 17.89 11.31 -5.08
C ALA A 283 17.89 12.83 -4.92
N ILE A 284 18.94 13.34 -4.28
CA ILE A 284 19.34 14.75 -4.31
C ILE A 284 20.47 14.89 -5.32
N GLU A 285 20.40 15.88 -6.19
CA GLU A 285 21.36 16.03 -7.28
C GLU A 285 21.77 17.51 -7.48
N PRO A 286 23.08 17.81 -7.66
CA PRO A 286 24.28 17.00 -7.34
C PRO A 286 24.69 17.17 -5.86
N PHE A 287 26.00 17.24 -5.54
CA PHE A 287 26.51 17.58 -4.20
C PHE A 287 25.86 18.87 -3.67
N HIS A 288 25.30 18.81 -2.46
CA HIS A 288 24.49 19.88 -1.86
C HIS A 288 23.48 20.48 -2.85
N GLY A 289 22.87 19.66 -3.70
CA GLY A 289 22.13 20.10 -4.86
C GLY A 289 20.81 20.81 -4.58
N ASN A 290 20.14 21.21 -5.66
CA ASN A 290 18.79 21.78 -5.64
C ASN A 290 17.79 20.90 -6.38
N VAL A 291 18.22 19.85 -7.09
CA VAL A 291 17.33 18.98 -7.87
C VAL A 291 16.94 17.77 -7.04
N ILE A 292 15.64 17.50 -6.96
CA ILE A 292 15.09 16.25 -6.41
C ILE A 292 14.60 15.40 -7.57
N ALA A 293 15.13 14.19 -7.66
CA ALA A 293 14.80 13.24 -8.70
C ALA A 293 14.43 11.89 -8.10
N ILE A 294 13.74 11.07 -8.90
CA ILE A 294 13.49 9.67 -8.61
C ILE A 294 13.93 8.81 -9.77
N TYR A 295 14.31 7.58 -9.47
CA TYR A 295 14.64 6.54 -10.43
C TYR A 295 13.65 5.40 -10.26
N ILE A 296 12.96 5.04 -11.35
CA ILE A 296 11.96 3.98 -11.35
C ILE A 296 12.40 2.87 -12.29
N LYS A 297 12.24 1.63 -11.85
CA LYS A 297 12.60 0.44 -12.64
C LYS A 297 11.69 0.30 -13.87
N ASN A 298 12.27 0.05 -15.04
CA ASN A 298 11.48 -0.32 -16.21
C ASN A 298 11.16 -1.82 -16.16
N THR A 299 9.91 -2.19 -15.86
CA THR A 299 9.47 -3.59 -15.73
C THR A 299 9.25 -4.30 -17.07
N ASN A 300 9.45 -3.62 -18.19
CA ASN A 300 9.08 -4.14 -19.51
C ASN A 300 10.07 -5.14 -20.14
N ASN A 301 11.18 -5.53 -19.51
CA ASN A 301 12.10 -6.49 -20.14
C ASN A 301 12.76 -7.50 -19.18
N VAL A 302 12.80 -8.72 -19.69
CA VAL A 302 13.39 -9.94 -19.13
C VAL A 302 14.93 -9.83 -19.04
N LEU A 303 15.45 -10.22 -17.87
CA LEU A 303 16.79 -10.70 -17.53
C LEU A 303 18.03 -9.80 -17.80
N THR A 304 18.61 -9.35 -16.67
CA THR A 304 20.04 -9.06 -16.35
C THR A 304 20.55 -7.63 -16.27
N GLN A 305 19.82 -6.60 -16.70
CA GLN A 305 20.16 -5.19 -16.40
C GLN A 305 18.90 -4.35 -16.26
N PHE A 306 18.51 -4.00 -15.03
CA PHE A 306 17.38 -3.11 -14.80
C PHE A 306 17.72 -1.72 -15.37
N GLN A 307 16.97 -1.27 -16.38
CA GLN A 307 17.07 0.12 -16.82
C GLN A 307 16.24 0.99 -15.87
N TRP A 308 16.93 1.84 -15.13
CA TRP A 308 16.33 2.84 -14.26
C TRP A 308 16.04 4.11 -15.06
N LYS A 309 14.81 4.59 -14.98
CA LYS A 309 14.41 5.85 -15.62
C LYS A 309 14.36 6.97 -14.59
N ARG A 310 15.16 8.02 -14.83
CA ARG A 310 15.19 9.25 -14.02
C ARG A 310 13.98 10.13 -14.33
N TYR A 311 13.34 10.65 -13.28
CA TYR A 311 12.33 11.71 -13.34
C TYR A 311 12.74 12.82 -12.38
N VAL A 312 12.81 14.06 -12.87
CA VAL A 312 12.99 15.23 -12.00
C VAL A 312 11.63 15.60 -11.43
N LEU A 313 11.53 15.68 -10.12
CA LEU A 313 10.31 16.08 -9.41
C LEU A 313 10.33 17.59 -9.15
N ASP A 314 11.46 18.11 -8.67
CA ASP A 314 11.55 19.48 -8.20
C ASP A 314 12.95 20.08 -8.35
N ILE A 315 13.00 21.41 -8.47
CA ILE A 315 14.23 22.21 -8.48
C ILE A 315 14.07 23.38 -7.49
N TYR A 316 14.80 23.32 -6.37
CA TYR A 316 14.69 24.27 -5.26
C TYR A 316 15.63 25.47 -5.43
N GLY A 317 15.16 26.47 -6.18
CA GLY A 317 15.91 27.70 -6.43
C GLY A 317 17.15 27.47 -7.31
N TYR A 318 18.05 28.44 -7.32
CA TYR A 318 19.30 28.35 -8.08
C TYR A 318 20.48 28.02 -7.15
N PRO A 319 21.53 27.36 -7.67
CA PRO A 319 22.78 27.21 -6.93
C PRO A 319 23.35 28.57 -6.53
N ASN A 320 23.97 28.62 -5.35
CA ASN A 320 24.64 29.81 -4.83
C ASN A 320 25.98 30.06 -5.55
N GLU A 321 26.74 31.06 -5.09
CA GLU A 321 28.05 31.42 -5.64
C GLU A 321 29.12 30.31 -5.54
N ASN A 322 28.92 29.34 -4.64
CA ASN A 322 29.77 28.15 -4.51
C ASN A 322 29.27 26.97 -5.37
N GLY A 323 28.21 27.15 -6.16
CA GLY A 323 27.61 26.11 -6.98
C GLY A 323 26.68 25.16 -6.23
N GLU A 324 26.27 25.50 -5.01
CA GLU A 324 25.49 24.61 -4.13
C GLU A 324 24.03 25.08 -4.01
N GLY A 325 23.11 24.13 -3.97
CA GLY A 325 21.73 24.31 -3.55
C GLY A 325 21.52 24.12 -2.04
N THR A 326 20.29 23.75 -1.68
CA THR A 326 19.83 23.66 -0.29
C THR A 326 19.58 22.25 0.20
N ALA A 327 19.53 21.22 -0.66
CA ALA A 327 19.21 19.87 -0.24
C ALA A 327 20.45 19.14 0.29
N HIS A 328 20.32 18.44 1.43
CA HIS A 328 21.46 17.76 2.07
C HIS A 328 21.20 16.28 2.38
N HIS A 329 19.97 15.89 2.70
CA HIS A 329 19.64 14.51 3.06
C HIS A 329 18.25 14.10 2.59
N ILE A 330 18.10 12.84 2.22
CA ILE A 330 16.84 12.24 1.81
C ILE A 330 16.65 10.92 2.55
N VAL A 331 15.43 10.62 2.98
CA VAL A 331 15.08 9.35 3.62
C VAL A 331 13.77 8.83 3.06
N CYS A 332 13.67 7.52 2.86
CA CYS A 332 12.44 6.84 2.47
C CYS A 332 11.90 6.03 3.66
N ALA A 333 10.60 6.14 3.91
CA ALA A 333 9.90 5.42 4.97
C ALA A 333 8.37 5.52 4.78
N ASP A 334 7.67 4.50 5.26
CA ASP A 334 6.21 4.38 5.27
C ASP A 334 5.60 5.18 6.44
N PHE A 335 5.28 6.45 6.20
CA PHE A 335 4.82 7.36 7.26
C PHE A 335 3.30 7.26 7.49
N ASP A 336 2.50 6.89 6.51
CA ASP A 336 1.06 6.63 6.73
C ASP A 336 0.68 5.16 6.95
N ASN A 337 1.68 4.27 6.95
CA ASN A 337 1.52 2.85 7.20
C ASN A 337 0.56 2.20 6.19
N ASP A 338 0.63 2.62 4.92
CA ASP A 338 -0.14 2.03 3.80
C ASP A 338 0.64 0.95 3.03
N GLY A 339 1.90 0.73 3.39
CA GLY A 339 2.78 -0.27 2.78
C GLY A 339 3.74 0.31 1.73
N ASP A 340 3.50 1.53 1.27
CA ASP A 340 4.36 2.26 0.34
C ASP A 340 5.22 3.25 1.12
N ASP A 341 6.52 3.31 0.81
CA ASP A 341 7.37 4.33 1.39
C ASP A 341 7.06 5.68 0.74
N GLU A 342 6.92 6.71 1.57
CA GLU A 342 7.13 8.09 1.16
C GLU A 342 8.61 8.44 1.21
N PHE A 343 8.93 9.69 0.88
CA PHE A 343 10.26 10.20 1.20
C PHE A 343 10.24 11.64 1.72
N LEU A 344 11.20 11.93 2.59
CA LEU A 344 11.45 13.25 3.12
C LEU A 344 12.74 13.83 2.55
N VAL A 345 12.72 15.12 2.21
CA VAL A 345 13.90 15.88 1.77
C VAL A 345 14.25 16.94 2.81
N ALA A 346 15.49 16.90 3.31
CA ALA A 346 16.05 17.89 4.22
C ALA A 346 16.68 19.05 3.44
N LEU A 347 16.15 20.27 3.62
CA LEU A 347 16.70 21.48 3.05
C LEU A 347 17.35 22.35 4.14
N ARG A 348 18.65 22.61 4.01
CA ARG A 348 19.43 23.43 4.95
C ARG A 348 19.01 24.90 4.98
N GLY A 349 18.47 25.41 3.87
CA GLY A 349 18.10 26.81 3.67
C GLY A 349 19.10 27.59 2.81
N PRO A 350 18.89 28.92 2.66
CA PRO A 350 17.96 29.75 3.42
C PRO A 350 16.49 29.64 2.95
N SER A 351 15.57 30.25 3.71
CA SER A 351 14.17 30.44 3.32
C SER A 351 14.07 31.17 1.95
N PRO A 352 13.16 30.78 1.04
CA PRO A 352 12.06 29.84 1.21
C PRO A 352 12.44 28.35 1.06
N ASN A 353 13.63 28.04 0.53
CA ASN A 353 14.12 26.68 0.26
C ASN A 353 14.79 26.05 1.48
N GLN A 354 14.10 26.13 2.62
CA GLN A 354 14.50 25.62 3.93
C GLN A 354 13.35 24.79 4.50
N GLY A 355 13.65 23.72 5.21
CA GLY A 355 12.61 22.88 5.81
C GLY A 355 12.77 21.40 5.55
N VAL A 356 11.70 20.67 5.83
CA VAL A 356 11.50 19.30 5.39
C VAL A 356 10.31 19.26 4.44
N TYR A 357 10.50 18.63 3.29
CA TYR A 357 9.43 18.33 2.34
C TYR A 357 9.12 16.85 2.32
N PHE A 358 7.84 16.53 2.32
CA PHE A 358 7.27 15.19 2.30
C PHE A 358 6.72 14.90 0.90
N TYR A 359 7.02 13.73 0.34
CA TYR A 359 6.58 13.31 -0.98
C TYR A 359 5.91 11.94 -0.93
N LYS A 360 4.71 11.83 -1.49
CA LYS A 360 3.96 10.57 -1.61
C LYS A 360 3.65 10.22 -3.05
N SER A 361 3.87 8.97 -3.44
CA SER A 361 3.57 8.53 -4.81
C SER A 361 2.07 8.54 -5.07
N ILE A 362 1.67 8.98 -6.25
CA ILE A 362 0.30 8.88 -6.77
C ILE A 362 0.24 7.84 -7.88
N ASP A 363 1.25 7.88 -8.76
CA ASP A 363 1.43 6.92 -9.85
C ASP A 363 2.93 6.80 -10.12
N LEU A 364 3.55 5.78 -9.51
CA LEU A 364 4.97 5.54 -9.64
C LEU A 364 5.37 5.25 -11.09
N SER A 365 4.52 4.59 -11.89
CA SER A 365 4.84 4.25 -13.28
C SER A 365 5.07 5.49 -14.16
N ARG A 366 4.47 6.62 -13.77
CA ARG A 366 4.58 7.92 -14.43
C ARG A 366 5.46 8.92 -13.69
N GLY A 367 5.99 8.55 -12.52
CA GLY A 367 6.78 9.44 -11.67
C GLY A 367 5.95 10.59 -11.09
N LEU A 368 4.68 10.37 -10.77
CA LEU A 368 3.80 11.39 -10.20
C LEU A 368 3.76 11.29 -8.67
N PHE A 369 4.07 12.40 -7.99
CA PHE A 369 4.12 12.50 -6.53
C PHE A 369 3.37 13.75 -6.07
N ASN A 370 2.67 13.63 -4.95
CA ASN A 370 2.22 14.78 -4.16
C ASN A 370 3.37 15.26 -3.27
N LYS A 371 3.33 16.55 -2.90
CA LYS A 371 4.36 17.19 -2.08
C LYS A 371 3.77 18.13 -1.04
N TRP A 372 4.29 18.07 0.17
CA TRP A 372 3.95 18.98 1.27
C TRP A 372 5.20 19.49 1.98
N LYS A 373 5.15 20.72 2.49
CA LYS A 373 6.17 21.23 3.40
C LYS A 373 5.74 20.91 4.83
N VAL A 374 6.46 20.02 5.51
CA VAL A 374 6.11 19.52 6.84
C VAL A 374 6.91 20.18 7.97
N SER A 375 7.99 20.90 7.63
CA SER A 375 8.70 21.79 8.55
C SER A 375 9.28 22.99 7.81
N GLY A 376 9.38 24.13 8.50
CA GLY A 376 10.10 25.33 8.03
C GLY A 376 11.51 25.50 8.62
N ASP A 377 11.89 24.66 9.59
CA ASP A 377 13.20 24.76 10.25
C ASP A 377 14.31 24.24 9.34
N SER A 378 15.52 24.79 9.46
CA SER A 378 16.68 24.21 8.77
C SER A 378 16.85 22.73 9.15
N ALA A 379 17.15 21.89 8.16
CA ALA A 379 17.40 20.48 8.36
C ALA A 379 18.69 20.06 7.62
N ALA A 380 19.68 19.59 8.37
CA ALA A 380 20.87 18.95 7.83
C ALA A 380 20.60 17.48 7.50
N ARG A 381 20.02 16.76 8.45
CA ARG A 381 19.81 15.32 8.36
C ARG A 381 18.49 14.98 9.06
N ILE A 382 17.92 13.85 8.69
CA ILE A 382 16.62 13.35 9.16
C ILE A 382 16.85 11.97 9.75
N ALA A 383 16.36 11.75 10.97
CA ALA A 383 16.39 10.49 11.69
C ALA A 383 14.96 9.98 11.85
N VAL A 384 14.67 8.77 11.36
CA VAL A 384 13.31 8.19 11.34
C VAL A 384 13.23 7.04 12.35
N ALA A 385 12.26 7.09 13.25
CA ALA A 385 11.91 6.04 14.19
C ALA A 385 10.54 6.33 14.80
N ASP A 386 9.96 5.38 15.53
CA ASP A 386 8.79 5.59 16.38
C ASP A 386 9.27 6.10 17.77
N TYR A 387 9.28 7.42 17.98
CA TYR A 387 9.85 8.05 19.19
C TYR A 387 8.84 8.17 20.34
N ASP A 388 7.53 7.99 20.06
CA ASP A 388 6.47 8.01 21.08
C ASP A 388 5.72 6.68 21.25
N ASN A 389 6.14 5.65 20.53
CA ASN A 389 5.64 4.27 20.59
C ASN A 389 4.16 4.15 20.19
N ASP A 390 3.73 4.94 19.20
CA ASP A 390 2.38 4.91 18.63
C ASP A 390 2.25 4.00 17.38
N LYS A 391 3.37 3.38 16.98
CA LYS A 391 3.55 2.51 15.80
C LYS A 391 3.52 3.23 14.45
N LEU A 392 3.56 4.55 14.44
CA LEU A 392 3.81 5.35 13.26
C LEU A 392 5.26 5.81 13.28
N LEU A 393 5.83 5.99 12.09
CA LEU A 393 7.17 6.52 11.97
C LEU A 393 7.14 8.04 12.17
N ASP A 394 7.86 8.52 13.16
CA ASP A 394 8.15 9.93 13.37
C ASP A 394 9.44 10.32 12.60
N PHE A 395 9.73 11.62 12.56
CA PHE A 395 11.06 12.05 12.14
C PHE A 395 11.65 13.10 13.09
N ALA A 396 12.97 13.09 13.21
CA ALA A 396 13.73 14.10 13.93
C ALA A 396 14.71 14.79 12.99
N THR A 397 14.99 16.07 13.25
CA THR A 397 15.95 16.87 12.49
C THR A 397 16.92 17.60 13.38
N ILE A 398 18.10 17.87 12.84
CA ILE A 398 19.05 18.84 13.37
C ILE A 398 19.27 19.94 12.32
N SER A 399 19.35 21.20 12.75
CA SER A 399 19.66 22.30 11.83
C SER A 399 21.05 22.18 11.20
N TYR A 400 21.17 22.61 9.94
CA TYR A 400 22.47 22.68 9.28
C TYR A 400 23.17 23.97 9.69
N ASN A 401 24.10 23.87 10.62
CA ASN A 401 24.88 25.01 11.09
C ASN A 401 26.34 24.58 11.25
N VAL A 402 27.15 24.91 10.24
CA VAL A 402 28.59 24.63 10.17
C VAL A 402 29.32 25.98 10.16
N PRO A 403 29.78 26.46 11.32
CA PRO A 403 30.54 27.71 11.44
C PRO A 403 31.68 27.81 10.40
N GLY A 404 31.71 28.92 9.65
CA GLY A 404 32.70 29.14 8.60
C GLY A 404 32.31 28.62 7.21
N TYR A 405 31.17 27.91 7.10
CA TYR A 405 30.65 27.39 5.85
C TYR A 405 29.19 27.82 5.59
N TYR A 406 28.26 27.42 6.44
CA TYR A 406 26.85 27.86 6.37
C TYR A 406 26.27 27.97 7.77
N ARG A 407 25.50 29.03 8.04
CA ARG A 407 24.86 29.24 9.35
C ARG A 407 23.35 29.37 9.21
N SER A 408 22.61 28.45 9.81
CA SER A 408 21.16 28.57 9.95
C SER A 408 20.81 29.54 11.09
N GLU A 409 19.66 30.18 10.99
CA GLU A 409 19.08 30.92 12.11
C GLU A 409 18.61 29.93 13.20
N ASN A 410 18.91 30.24 14.46
CA ASN A 410 18.53 29.46 15.65
C ASN A 410 18.71 27.93 15.52
N PRO A 411 19.96 27.43 15.41
CA PRO A 411 20.22 26.01 15.25
C PRO A 411 19.60 25.18 16.39
N SER A 412 18.85 24.14 16.03
CA SER A 412 18.05 23.34 16.97
C SER A 412 17.98 21.86 16.59
N ILE A 413 17.53 21.04 17.54
CA ILE A 413 17.09 19.66 17.32
C ILE A 413 15.59 19.61 17.58
N ASN A 414 14.85 19.00 16.66
CA ASN A 414 13.39 18.89 16.75
C ASN A 414 12.96 17.45 16.44
N VAL A 415 11.92 16.99 17.12
CA VAL A 415 11.18 15.76 16.77
C VAL A 415 9.81 16.19 16.23
N PHE A 416 9.33 15.48 15.23
CA PHE A 416 8.06 15.71 14.55
C PHE A 416 7.26 14.43 14.65
N TYR A 417 6.38 14.37 15.65
CA TYR A 417 5.59 13.19 15.90
C TYR A 417 4.50 13.05 14.86
N ASN A 418 4.36 11.85 14.33
CA ASN A 418 3.44 11.53 13.28
C ASN A 418 2.02 11.47 13.84
N ARG A 419 1.17 12.36 13.35
CA ARG A 419 -0.26 12.40 13.68
C ARG A 419 -1.11 12.15 12.45
N PHE A 420 -0.50 11.61 11.40
CA PHE A 420 -1.11 11.39 10.11
C PHE A 420 -2.32 10.44 10.25
N THR A 421 -2.15 9.35 11.01
CA THR A 421 -3.26 8.42 11.30
C THR A 421 -4.04 8.74 12.58
N GLN A 422 -3.47 9.51 13.52
CA GLN A 422 -4.18 9.97 14.72
C GLN A 422 -5.26 11.03 14.41
N ASN A 423 -5.11 11.74 13.29
CA ASN A 423 -6.14 12.60 12.70
C ASN A 423 -6.96 11.89 11.62
N LYS A 424 -6.85 10.55 11.44
CA LYS A 424 -7.87 9.82 10.67
C LYS A 424 -9.18 10.08 11.40
N PRO A 425 -10.12 10.85 10.83
CA PRO A 425 -11.37 11.10 11.52
C PRO A 425 -11.98 9.74 11.84
N GLN A 426 -12.69 9.66 12.97
CA GLN A 426 -13.52 8.50 13.32
C GLN A 426 -14.34 7.98 12.11
N ALA A 427 -14.61 8.87 11.17
CA ALA A 427 -15.18 8.64 9.85
C ALA A 427 -14.46 7.58 8.96
N GLU A 428 -13.15 7.32 9.07
CA GLU A 428 -12.49 6.23 8.28
C GLU A 428 -12.62 4.86 8.91
N LYS A 429 -12.77 4.79 10.23
CA LYS A 429 -13.08 3.54 10.95
C LYS A 429 -14.56 3.21 10.86
N GLU A 430 -15.39 4.12 10.37
CA GLU A 430 -16.82 3.97 10.21
C GLU A 430 -17.23 3.97 8.74
N MET A 431 -18.26 3.22 8.39
CA MET A 431 -18.83 3.24 7.05
C MET A 431 -19.50 4.58 6.79
N GLN A 432 -19.08 5.26 5.74
CA GLN A 432 -19.72 6.49 5.27
C GLN A 432 -20.52 6.22 4.00
N VAL A 433 -21.54 7.05 3.80
CA VAL A 433 -22.32 7.10 2.56
C VAL A 433 -22.41 8.55 2.11
N MET A 434 -22.21 8.76 0.83
CA MET A 434 -22.23 10.08 0.21
C MET A 434 -22.92 10.00 -1.14
N LYS A 435 -23.48 11.13 -1.58
CA LYS A 435 -24.16 11.22 -2.87
C LYS A 435 -23.11 11.46 -3.95
N GLN A 436 -23.13 10.62 -4.98
CA GLN A 436 -22.33 10.82 -6.19
C GLN A 436 -23.28 10.83 -7.39
N ASN A 437 -23.58 12.00 -7.93
CA ASN A 437 -24.66 12.20 -8.91
C ASN A 437 -26.02 11.75 -8.32
N ASN A 438 -26.68 10.74 -8.90
CA ASN A 438 -27.91 10.13 -8.37
C ASN A 438 -27.64 8.78 -7.71
N ASP A 439 -26.38 8.46 -7.43
CA ASP A 439 -25.94 7.19 -6.86
C ASP A 439 -25.50 7.41 -5.39
N LEU A 440 -25.62 6.37 -4.59
CA LEU A 440 -24.92 6.23 -3.31
C LEU A 440 -23.51 5.71 -3.56
N LEU A 441 -22.52 6.41 -3.02
CA LEU A 441 -21.16 5.94 -2.89
C LEU A 441 -20.89 5.62 -1.43
N PHE A 442 -20.62 4.35 -1.14
CA PHE A 442 -20.16 3.89 0.16
C PHE A 442 -18.64 3.97 0.24
N LYS A 443 -18.14 4.57 1.32
CA LYS A 443 -16.74 4.48 1.73
C LYS A 443 -16.68 3.53 2.93
N VAL A 444 -16.08 2.36 2.73
CA VAL A 444 -16.02 1.31 3.74
C VAL A 444 -14.59 1.12 4.24
N PRO A 445 -14.33 0.99 5.55
CA PRO A 445 -13.02 0.55 6.02
C PRO A 445 -12.70 -0.85 5.49
N ARG A 446 -11.41 -1.17 5.36
CA ARG A 446 -11.01 -2.55 5.08
C ARG A 446 -11.42 -3.45 6.25
N PRO A 447 -11.97 -4.65 6.00
CA PRO A 447 -12.50 -5.48 7.09
C PRO A 447 -11.46 -5.90 8.12
N ASN A 448 -10.19 -6.02 7.72
CA ASN A 448 -9.06 -6.34 8.60
C ASN A 448 -8.64 -5.18 9.52
N GLU A 449 -9.06 -3.95 9.22
CA GLU A 449 -8.77 -2.73 10.00
C GLU A 449 -9.94 -2.30 10.88
N ALA A 450 -11.14 -2.85 10.62
CA ALA A 450 -12.32 -2.55 11.42
C ALA A 450 -12.15 -3.07 12.85
N SER A 451 -12.39 -2.21 13.84
CA SER A 451 -12.32 -2.57 15.26
C SER A 451 -13.66 -3.05 15.85
N GLN A 452 -14.76 -2.76 15.17
CA GLN A 452 -16.11 -3.09 15.63
C GLN A 452 -17.05 -3.46 14.48
N TYR A 453 -18.09 -4.22 14.82
CA TYR A 453 -19.16 -4.56 13.90
C TYR A 453 -19.93 -3.31 13.44
N GLN A 454 -20.23 -3.23 12.15
CA GLN A 454 -21.01 -2.13 11.57
C GLN A 454 -22.09 -2.67 10.63
N GLU A 455 -23.25 -2.02 10.64
CA GLU A 455 -24.35 -2.25 9.69
C GLU A 455 -24.88 -0.92 9.20
N LEU A 456 -25.04 -0.77 7.89
CA LEU A 456 -25.73 0.35 7.30
C LEU A 456 -26.80 -0.16 6.33
N PRO A 457 -28.10 -0.13 6.71
CA PRO A 457 -29.18 -0.38 5.77
C PRO A 457 -29.22 0.72 4.71
N PHE A 458 -29.41 0.36 3.44
CA PHE A 458 -29.40 1.35 2.35
C PHE A 458 -30.62 1.31 1.45
N ILE A 459 -31.21 0.13 1.22
CA ILE A 459 -32.45 0.01 0.44
C ILE A 459 -33.32 -1.10 0.98
N THR A 460 -34.63 -0.91 0.96
CA THR A 460 -35.62 -1.96 1.21
C THR A 460 -36.44 -2.13 -0.05
N ILE A 461 -36.51 -3.37 -0.52
CA ILE A 461 -37.26 -3.74 -1.71
C ILE A 461 -38.31 -4.72 -1.27
N ASP A 462 -39.56 -4.29 -1.32
CA ASP A 462 -40.72 -5.15 -1.05
C ASP A 462 -40.63 -5.88 0.31
N GLY A 463 -40.15 -5.14 1.31
CA GLY A 463 -39.96 -5.65 2.68
C GLY A 463 -38.67 -6.45 2.91
N ILE A 464 -37.82 -6.63 1.89
CA ILE A 464 -36.48 -7.21 2.01
C ILE A 464 -35.48 -6.06 2.17
N ARG A 465 -34.90 -5.93 3.36
CA ARG A 465 -33.93 -4.86 3.65
C ARG A 465 -32.52 -5.32 3.31
N LEU A 466 -31.82 -4.55 2.49
CA LEU A 466 -30.41 -4.73 2.17
C LEU A 466 -29.58 -3.79 3.04
N SER A 467 -28.58 -4.35 3.70
CA SER A 467 -27.58 -3.61 4.48
C SER A 467 -26.17 -3.96 4.01
N LEU A 468 -25.27 -2.99 4.02
CA LEU A 468 -23.83 -3.26 4.03
C LEU A 468 -23.38 -3.50 5.46
N ALA A 469 -22.48 -4.45 5.66
CA ALA A 469 -22.00 -4.81 6.98
C ALA A 469 -20.53 -5.19 7.01
N ILE A 470 -19.84 -4.79 8.07
CA ILE A 470 -18.43 -5.12 8.30
C ILE A 470 -18.33 -5.93 9.58
N VAL A 471 -17.70 -7.09 9.48
CA VAL A 471 -17.37 -7.96 10.61
C VAL A 471 -15.84 -7.92 10.81
N PRO A 472 -15.35 -7.39 11.95
CA PRO A 472 -13.92 -7.29 12.27
C PRO A 472 -13.19 -8.63 12.25
N PRO A 473 -11.85 -8.63 12.34
CA PRO A 473 -11.07 -9.85 12.51
C PRO A 473 -11.43 -10.61 13.78
N HIS A 474 -11.32 -11.94 13.71
CA HIS A 474 -11.49 -12.86 14.85
C HIS A 474 -12.77 -12.61 15.66
N SER A 475 -13.81 -12.11 14.99
CA SER A 475 -15.07 -11.75 15.61
C SER A 475 -16.15 -12.76 15.25
N SER A 476 -17.20 -12.83 16.06
CA SER A 476 -18.33 -13.69 15.78
C SER A 476 -19.64 -12.95 15.92
N ARG A 477 -20.62 -13.34 15.12
CA ARG A 477 -21.91 -12.67 15.00
C ARG A 477 -23.07 -13.66 14.94
N GLN A 478 -24.17 -13.33 15.61
CA GLN A 478 -25.45 -14.04 15.48
C GLN A 478 -26.07 -13.83 14.08
N VAL A 479 -26.56 -14.91 13.50
CA VAL A 479 -27.32 -14.93 12.26
C VAL A 479 -28.65 -15.61 12.57
N ASP A 480 -29.76 -14.89 12.36
CA ASP A 480 -31.10 -15.44 12.54
C ASP A 480 -31.60 -16.10 11.23
N ASN A 481 -32.71 -16.83 11.32
CA ASN A 481 -33.23 -17.58 10.16
C ASN A 481 -33.69 -16.68 9.00
N ASN A 482 -33.87 -15.38 9.26
CA ASN A 482 -34.37 -14.39 8.29
C ASN A 482 -33.22 -13.63 7.61
N THR A 483 -31.98 -14.03 7.87
CA THR A 483 -30.75 -13.37 7.41
C THR A 483 -30.08 -14.19 6.31
N TYR A 484 -29.81 -13.54 5.18
CA TYR A 484 -29.09 -14.11 4.05
C TYR A 484 -27.87 -13.23 3.75
N ILE A 485 -26.73 -13.85 3.42
CA ILE A 485 -25.44 -13.15 3.40
C ILE A 485 -24.71 -13.40 2.10
N LYS A 486 -24.34 -12.29 1.42
CA LYS A 486 -23.35 -12.26 0.34
C LYS A 486 -22.05 -11.66 0.87
N VAL A 487 -20.92 -12.32 0.63
CA VAL A 487 -19.60 -11.78 0.94
C VAL A 487 -19.09 -10.93 -0.23
N LEU A 488 -18.56 -9.75 0.05
CA LEU A 488 -17.93 -8.83 -0.91
C LEU A 488 -16.41 -8.77 -0.77
N SER A 489 -15.89 -9.01 0.43
CA SER A 489 -14.46 -9.12 0.72
C SER A 489 -14.24 -9.94 2.01
N GLY A 490 -13.10 -10.60 2.13
CA GLY A 490 -12.76 -11.46 3.26
C GLY A 490 -13.48 -12.81 3.27
N ILE A 491 -13.66 -13.37 4.48
CA ILE A 491 -14.18 -14.72 4.67
C ILE A 491 -15.07 -14.82 5.92
N ILE A 492 -16.16 -15.57 5.80
CA ILE A 492 -16.98 -15.99 6.94
C ILE A 492 -16.93 -17.51 7.09
N ILE A 493 -16.98 -17.97 8.34
CA ILE A 493 -16.90 -19.39 8.72
C ILE A 493 -18.04 -19.71 9.70
N TRP A 494 -18.62 -20.90 9.59
CA TRP A 494 -19.63 -21.41 10.52
C TRP A 494 -19.56 -22.95 10.64
N THR A 495 -20.25 -23.51 11.63
CA THR A 495 -20.32 -24.97 11.85
C THR A 495 -21.74 -25.46 11.58
N ASP A 496 -21.87 -26.56 10.85
CA ASP A 496 -23.17 -27.19 10.58
C ASP A 496 -23.06 -28.71 10.70
N SER A 497 -23.84 -29.29 11.63
CA SER A 497 -23.89 -30.72 11.94
C SER A 497 -25.03 -31.45 11.22
N SER A 498 -25.84 -30.75 10.42
CA SER A 498 -27.01 -31.32 9.74
C SER A 498 -26.67 -32.25 8.57
N ASN A 499 -25.47 -32.14 8.00
CA ASN A 499 -24.93 -33.09 7.04
C ASN A 499 -24.36 -34.30 7.78
N GLN A 500 -25.07 -35.43 7.75
CA GLN A 500 -24.87 -36.76 8.36
C GLN A 500 -23.44 -37.37 8.32
N SER A 501 -22.42 -36.61 8.66
CA SER A 501 -21.02 -37.00 8.83
C SER A 501 -20.70 -36.91 10.33
N TYR A 502 -19.95 -37.88 10.83
CA TYR A 502 -19.79 -38.11 12.28
C TYR A 502 -18.95 -37.03 13.01
N GLU A 503 -18.59 -35.92 12.36
CA GLU A 503 -17.77 -34.82 12.88
C GLU A 503 -18.36 -33.47 12.43
N PRO A 504 -18.42 -32.43 13.30
CA PRO A 504 -18.86 -31.09 12.90
C PRO A 504 -17.94 -30.51 11.81
N ALA A 505 -18.48 -30.25 10.62
CA ALA A 505 -17.73 -29.63 9.53
C ALA A 505 -17.74 -28.09 9.65
N ASN A 506 -16.57 -27.46 9.49
CA ASN A 506 -16.47 -26.02 9.31
C ASN A 506 -16.75 -25.70 7.83
N TYR A 507 -17.76 -24.87 7.59
CA TYR A 507 -18.06 -24.32 6.28
C TYR A 507 -17.54 -22.89 6.20
N SER A 508 -17.16 -22.47 5.00
CA SER A 508 -16.72 -21.10 4.75
C SER A 508 -17.33 -20.53 3.49
N ARG A 509 -17.43 -19.21 3.44
CA ARG A 509 -17.82 -18.47 2.24
C ARG A 509 -16.90 -17.27 2.03
N THR A 510 -16.45 -17.12 0.80
CA THR A 510 -15.66 -15.98 0.31
C THR A 510 -16.46 -15.21 -0.74
N ILE A 511 -15.80 -14.37 -1.53
CA ILE A 511 -16.42 -13.52 -2.56
C ILE A 511 -17.13 -14.34 -3.65
N PHE A 512 -16.70 -15.55 -3.96
CA PHE A 512 -17.26 -16.34 -5.04
C PHE A 512 -17.55 -17.77 -4.60
N CYS A 513 -18.67 -18.34 -5.07
CA CYS A 513 -18.87 -19.79 -5.05
C CYS A 513 -18.25 -20.42 -6.31
N GLU A 514 -18.32 -21.76 -6.40
CA GLU A 514 -17.65 -22.50 -7.47
C GLU A 514 -18.08 -22.04 -8.88
N PRO A 515 -17.16 -21.94 -9.86
CA PRO A 515 -17.47 -21.49 -11.20
C PRO A 515 -18.63 -22.24 -11.84
N ARG A 516 -19.54 -21.50 -12.49
CA ARG A 516 -20.72 -22.04 -13.18
C ARG A 516 -21.63 -22.89 -12.29
N THR A 517 -21.62 -22.64 -10.98
CA THR A 517 -22.57 -23.23 -10.01
C THR A 517 -23.45 -22.14 -9.38
N VAL A 518 -24.36 -22.55 -8.50
CA VAL A 518 -25.17 -21.63 -7.68
C VAL A 518 -25.10 -22.05 -6.22
N ALA A 519 -25.12 -21.09 -5.30
CA ALA A 519 -25.06 -21.33 -3.87
C ALA A 519 -26.14 -20.54 -3.11
N PRO A 520 -26.79 -21.13 -2.10
CA PRO A 520 -27.76 -20.41 -1.27
C PRO A 520 -27.05 -19.35 -0.45
N LEU A 521 -27.65 -18.17 -0.24
CA LEU A 521 -27.15 -17.15 0.68
C LEU A 521 -27.51 -17.42 2.15
N LYS A 522 -28.41 -18.38 2.39
CA LYS A 522 -28.82 -18.77 3.75
C LYS A 522 -27.65 -19.48 4.45
N ILE A 523 -27.38 -19.08 5.69
CA ILE A 523 -26.38 -19.72 6.53
C ILE A 523 -27.09 -20.65 7.52
N HIS A 524 -26.82 -21.94 7.40
CA HIS A 524 -27.27 -22.95 8.35
C HIS A 524 -26.14 -23.19 9.36
N SER A 525 -26.29 -22.69 10.58
CA SER A 525 -25.27 -22.77 11.62
C SER A 525 -25.85 -23.34 12.91
N ASP A 526 -25.20 -24.36 13.47
CA ASP A 526 -25.66 -25.08 14.66
C ASP A 526 -25.88 -24.15 15.86
N ASN A 527 -24.98 -23.19 16.04
CA ASN A 527 -25.01 -22.21 17.12
C ASN A 527 -25.60 -20.86 16.68
N ARG A 528 -26.13 -20.78 15.45
CA ARG A 528 -26.64 -19.56 14.81
C ARG A 528 -25.59 -18.45 14.70
N ARG A 529 -24.31 -18.79 14.56
CA ARG A 529 -23.23 -17.80 14.41
C ARG A 529 -22.40 -18.01 13.17
N ILE A 530 -21.89 -16.89 12.68
CA ILE A 530 -20.73 -16.83 11.78
C ILE A 530 -19.54 -16.26 12.56
N ARG A 531 -18.33 -16.55 12.09
CA ARG A 531 -17.08 -15.96 12.57
C ARG A 531 -16.16 -15.61 11.42
N THR A 532 -15.20 -14.73 11.69
CA THR A 532 -14.14 -14.30 10.76
C THR A 532 -12.77 -14.71 11.29
N GLU A 533 -11.76 -14.66 10.42
CA GLU A 533 -10.35 -14.82 10.79
C GLU A 533 -9.64 -13.45 10.71
N SER A 534 -8.32 -13.43 10.47
CA SER A 534 -7.50 -12.20 10.41
C SER A 534 -7.95 -11.20 9.34
N GLU A 535 -8.61 -11.70 8.28
CA GLU A 535 -9.05 -10.88 7.14
C GLU A 535 -10.33 -10.07 7.44
N GLY A 536 -11.10 -10.43 8.47
CA GLY A 536 -12.47 -9.90 8.64
C GLY A 536 -13.40 -10.27 7.47
N ALA A 537 -14.54 -9.59 7.36
CA ALA A 537 -15.43 -9.70 6.20
C ALA A 537 -16.28 -8.43 5.93
N LEU A 538 -16.43 -8.07 4.65
CA LEU A 538 -17.42 -7.10 4.17
C LEU A 538 -18.58 -7.88 3.51
N LEU A 539 -19.81 -7.56 3.89
CA LEU A 539 -21.00 -8.34 3.57
C LEU A 539 -22.13 -7.45 3.02
N ILE A 540 -22.97 -8.01 2.16
CA ILE A 540 -24.36 -7.58 1.98
C ILE A 540 -25.24 -8.51 2.80
N ILE A 541 -26.09 -7.92 3.63
CA ILE A 541 -27.08 -8.63 4.43
C ILE A 541 -28.46 -8.36 3.85
N PHE A 542 -29.16 -9.43 3.49
CA PHE A 542 -30.56 -9.38 3.12
C PHE A 542 -31.37 -9.86 4.32
N LYS A 543 -32.22 -8.98 4.85
CA LYS A 543 -33.07 -9.28 6.00
C LYS A 543 -34.53 -9.27 5.60
N THR A 544 -35.19 -10.40 5.83
CA THR A 544 -36.61 -10.60 5.57
C THR A 544 -37.45 -10.37 6.83
N ARG A 545 -38.73 -10.01 6.68
CA ARG A 545 -39.62 -9.73 7.83
C ARG A 545 -40.03 -11.00 8.61
N ASN A 546 -40.22 -12.16 7.97
CA ASN A 546 -40.60 -13.44 8.60
C ASN A 546 -39.97 -14.65 7.87
N ASP A 547 -39.76 -15.77 8.59
CA ASP A 547 -39.08 -17.00 8.12
C ASP A 547 -39.93 -17.87 7.15
N THR A 548 -41.20 -17.50 6.90
CA THR A 548 -42.12 -18.35 6.12
C THR A 548 -43.13 -17.57 5.27
N ASN A 549 -43.23 -18.02 4.00
CA ASN A 549 -44.33 -17.98 3.03
C ASN A 549 -44.42 -16.83 2.00
N PRO A 550 -45.04 -17.18 0.85
CA PRO A 550 -44.44 -17.67 -0.39
C PRO A 550 -43.85 -16.48 -1.19
N ILE A 551 -43.27 -16.76 -2.36
CA ILE A 551 -42.84 -15.75 -3.35
C ILE A 551 -43.84 -14.58 -3.37
N HIS A 552 -43.42 -13.41 -2.89
CA HIS A 552 -44.25 -12.22 -3.07
C HIS A 552 -44.30 -11.96 -4.56
N GLN A 553 -45.46 -12.21 -5.15
CA GLN A 553 -45.61 -12.08 -6.58
C GLN A 553 -45.87 -10.64 -6.93
N VAL A 554 -44.83 -10.00 -7.40
CA VAL A 554 -44.94 -8.70 -8.03
C VAL A 554 -45.59 -8.93 -9.39
N GLY A 555 -46.89 -8.62 -9.51
CA GLY A 555 -47.62 -8.72 -10.78
C GLY A 555 -47.51 -7.47 -11.66
N ASP A 556 -47.07 -6.35 -11.08
CA ASP A 556 -46.84 -5.07 -11.76
C ASP A 556 -45.72 -4.32 -11.02
N MET A 557 -44.70 -3.86 -11.75
CA MET A 557 -43.57 -3.12 -11.17
C MET A 557 -43.99 -1.83 -10.47
N LYS A 558 -45.14 -1.23 -10.80
CA LYS A 558 -45.67 -0.05 -10.08
C LYS A 558 -46.07 -0.35 -8.64
N ASN A 559 -46.31 -1.62 -8.32
CA ASN A 559 -46.64 -2.06 -6.96
C ASN A 559 -45.39 -2.46 -6.16
N MET A 560 -44.20 -2.44 -6.78
CA MET A 560 -42.94 -2.69 -6.09
C MET A 560 -42.65 -1.54 -5.13
N ILE A 561 -42.64 -1.82 -3.83
CA ILE A 561 -42.29 -0.82 -2.82
C ILE A 561 -40.78 -0.74 -2.71
N ILE A 562 -40.22 0.45 -2.94
CA ILE A 562 -38.80 0.72 -2.82
C ILE A 562 -38.61 1.86 -1.84
N GLU A 563 -37.82 1.62 -0.80
CA GLU A 563 -37.58 2.59 0.26
C GLU A 563 -36.08 2.82 0.43
N ASN A 564 -35.66 4.08 0.36
CA ASN A 564 -34.34 4.49 0.82
C ASN A 564 -34.27 4.24 2.34
N SER A 565 -33.40 3.30 2.74
CA SER A 565 -33.35 2.79 4.11
C SER A 565 -32.22 3.40 4.93
N LEU A 566 -31.56 4.45 4.43
CA LEU A 566 -30.49 5.13 5.12
C LEU A 566 -30.99 5.74 6.45
N PRO A 567 -30.34 5.46 7.58
CA PRO A 567 -30.72 6.00 8.89
C PRO A 567 -30.60 7.52 8.99
N GLU A 568 -31.32 8.13 9.93
CA GLU A 568 -31.39 9.59 10.12
C GLU A 568 -30.03 10.29 10.27
N TYR A 569 -29.03 9.60 10.82
CA TYR A 569 -27.67 10.12 10.98
C TYR A 569 -26.89 10.24 9.65
N CYS A 570 -27.35 9.63 8.56
CA CYS A 570 -26.74 9.78 7.25
C CYS A 570 -27.05 11.17 6.65
N PRO A 571 -26.17 11.69 5.76
CA PRO A 571 -26.36 13.00 5.13
C PRO A 571 -27.73 13.13 4.48
N GLU A 572 -28.40 14.26 4.70
CA GLU A 572 -29.77 14.48 4.22
C GLU A 572 -29.90 14.28 2.70
N GLU A 573 -28.93 14.75 1.93
CA GLU A 573 -28.89 14.60 0.47
C GLU A 573 -28.85 13.14 -0.02
N THR A 574 -28.30 12.22 0.78
CA THR A 574 -28.31 10.78 0.46
C THR A 574 -29.64 10.14 0.80
N ARG A 575 -30.30 10.59 1.88
CA ARG A 575 -31.63 10.13 2.31
C ARG A 575 -32.76 10.62 1.41
N GLN A 576 -32.54 11.73 0.70
CA GLN A 576 -33.48 12.31 -0.27
C GLN A 576 -33.34 11.73 -1.68
N LEU A 577 -32.43 10.77 -1.91
CA LEU A 577 -32.38 10.05 -3.18
C LEU A 577 -33.58 9.12 -3.32
N ASP A 578 -34.28 9.25 -4.44
CA ASP A 578 -35.36 8.36 -4.84
C ASP A 578 -34.79 7.24 -5.73
N PHE A 579 -35.13 5.99 -5.38
CA PHE A 579 -34.76 4.82 -6.16
C PHE A 579 -36.01 4.25 -6.83
N GLU A 580 -35.98 4.14 -8.15
CA GLU A 580 -37.06 3.57 -8.94
C GLU A 580 -36.53 2.60 -9.99
N PHE A 581 -37.34 1.58 -10.29
CA PHE A 581 -37.10 0.71 -11.45
C PHE A 581 -37.54 1.43 -12.72
N ILE A 582 -36.58 1.70 -13.59
CA ILE A 582 -36.82 2.37 -14.88
C ILE A 582 -36.75 1.33 -15.99
N ARG A 583 -37.71 1.39 -16.91
CA ARG A 583 -37.79 0.43 -18.03
C ARG A 583 -36.55 0.59 -18.92
N TYR A 584 -35.91 -0.52 -19.25
CA TYR A 584 -34.57 -0.52 -19.84
C TYR A 584 -34.53 0.10 -21.25
N ASP A 585 -35.64 0.06 -22.00
CA ASP A 585 -35.74 0.69 -23.32
C ASP A 585 -35.68 2.23 -23.30
N GLN A 586 -35.75 2.85 -22.12
CA GLN A 586 -35.47 4.27 -21.93
C GLN A 586 -33.96 4.56 -21.94
N TYR A 587 -33.13 3.57 -21.61
CA TYR A 587 -31.66 3.66 -21.69
C TYR A 587 -31.14 3.10 -23.00
N ASP A 588 -31.73 2.00 -23.48
CA ASP A 588 -31.31 1.31 -24.69
C ASP A 588 -32.47 1.11 -25.66
N SER A 589 -32.50 1.96 -26.70
CA SER A 589 -33.58 1.97 -27.69
C SER A 589 -33.48 0.86 -28.76
N ARG A 590 -32.54 -0.09 -28.63
CA ARG A 590 -32.45 -1.23 -29.55
C ARG A 590 -33.76 -2.00 -29.57
N ALA A 591 -34.17 -2.42 -30.77
CA ALA A 591 -35.48 -3.05 -31.01
C ALA A 591 -35.74 -4.27 -30.11
N GLN A 592 -34.69 -4.99 -29.71
CA GLN A 592 -34.79 -6.17 -28.84
C GLN A 592 -35.27 -5.87 -27.41
N PHE A 593 -35.13 -4.64 -26.91
CA PHE A 593 -35.55 -4.27 -25.55
C PHE A 593 -36.85 -3.47 -25.52
N LYS A 594 -37.27 -2.95 -26.67
CA LYS A 594 -38.42 -2.07 -26.78
C LYS A 594 -39.70 -2.74 -26.28
N ASN A 595 -40.41 -2.07 -25.38
CA ASN A 595 -41.65 -2.55 -24.77
C ASN A 595 -41.53 -3.90 -24.04
N LEU A 596 -40.33 -4.28 -23.59
CA LEU A 596 -40.19 -5.40 -22.67
C LEU A 596 -40.45 -4.95 -21.24
N GLU A 597 -41.03 -5.84 -20.45
CA GLU A 597 -41.14 -5.74 -19.00
C GLU A 597 -39.76 -6.00 -18.37
N PHE A 598 -38.76 -5.21 -18.76
CA PHE A 598 -37.37 -5.29 -18.33
C PHE A 598 -36.93 -3.95 -17.77
N TYR A 599 -36.42 -3.95 -16.54
CA TYR A 599 -36.19 -2.77 -15.74
C TYR A 599 -34.82 -2.80 -15.07
N THR A 600 -34.26 -1.63 -14.81
CA THR A 600 -33.01 -1.45 -14.06
C THR A 600 -33.21 -0.40 -12.97
N LEU A 601 -32.53 -0.59 -11.85
CA LEU A 601 -32.39 0.37 -10.77
C LEU A 601 -30.90 0.44 -10.44
N LYS A 602 -30.31 1.61 -10.67
CA LYS A 602 -28.87 1.85 -10.50
C LYS A 602 -28.63 2.61 -9.20
N GLY A 603 -27.39 2.59 -8.71
CA GLY A 603 -26.96 3.64 -7.79
C GLY A 603 -26.20 3.22 -6.55
N PHE A 604 -25.39 2.15 -6.55
CA PHE A 604 -24.66 1.75 -5.35
C PHE A 604 -23.19 1.42 -5.65
N GLY A 605 -22.30 2.40 -5.54
CA GLY A 605 -20.85 2.20 -5.62
C GLY A 605 -20.24 1.91 -4.25
N ILE A 606 -19.23 1.04 -4.18
CA ILE A 606 -18.48 0.75 -2.95
C ILE A 606 -16.99 0.94 -3.21
N ASN A 607 -16.37 1.83 -2.44
CA ASN A 607 -14.93 2.05 -2.43
C ASN A 607 -14.38 1.84 -1.03
N PHE A 608 -13.11 1.39 -0.93
CA PHE A 608 -12.42 1.40 0.35
C PHE A 608 -12.13 2.84 0.79
N ALA A 609 -12.28 3.10 2.09
CA ALA A 609 -12.21 4.45 2.67
C ALA A 609 -10.78 5.00 2.72
N ASP A 610 -9.79 4.11 2.88
CA ASP A 610 -8.36 4.41 3.03
C ASP A 610 -7.74 5.05 1.78
N ASN A 611 -8.02 4.47 0.60
CA ASN A 611 -7.35 4.85 -0.65
C ASN A 611 -8.33 5.14 -1.79
N ASN A 612 -9.64 5.14 -1.49
CA ASN A 612 -10.71 5.28 -2.47
C ASN A 612 -10.67 4.22 -3.60
N GLU A 613 -10.02 3.08 -3.39
CA GLU A 613 -10.01 1.99 -4.35
C GLU A 613 -11.43 1.49 -4.58
N HIS A 614 -11.84 1.45 -5.85
CA HIS A 614 -13.12 0.87 -6.24
C HIS A 614 -13.13 -0.64 -6.01
N LEU A 615 -14.05 -1.11 -5.17
CA LEU A 615 -14.26 -2.54 -4.93
C LEU A 615 -15.26 -3.10 -5.93
N CYS A 616 -16.49 -2.56 -5.93
CA CYS A 616 -17.55 -2.99 -6.82
C CYS A 616 -18.63 -1.92 -7.01
N TYR A 617 -19.37 -2.06 -8.11
CA TYR A 617 -20.62 -1.35 -8.33
C TYR A 617 -21.79 -2.33 -8.28
N MET A 618 -22.88 -1.93 -7.63
CA MET A 618 -24.09 -2.74 -7.55
C MET A 618 -25.26 -2.04 -8.23
N GLN A 619 -26.06 -2.84 -8.91
CA GLN A 619 -27.28 -2.42 -9.58
C GLN A 619 -28.30 -3.55 -9.53
N LEU A 620 -29.58 -3.20 -9.49
CA LEU A 620 -30.68 -4.14 -9.53
C LEU A 620 -31.35 -4.15 -10.89
N TRP A 621 -31.96 -5.28 -11.17
CA TRP A 621 -32.71 -5.52 -12.38
C TRP A 621 -33.99 -6.26 -12.07
N ALA A 622 -34.99 -6.05 -12.91
CA ALA A 622 -36.22 -6.82 -12.87
C ALA A 622 -36.68 -7.23 -14.27
N ALA A 623 -37.16 -8.45 -14.41
CA ALA A 623 -37.64 -9.00 -15.68
C ALA A 623 -38.96 -9.73 -15.48
N GLY A 624 -39.98 -9.38 -16.26
CA GLY A 624 -41.25 -10.07 -16.29
C GLY A 624 -41.16 -11.44 -16.97
N GLN A 625 -42.23 -12.23 -16.88
CA GLN A 625 -42.25 -13.60 -17.39
C GLN A 625 -41.79 -13.70 -18.85
N GLY A 626 -40.90 -14.65 -19.11
CA GLY A 626 -40.35 -14.96 -20.44
C GLY A 626 -39.38 -13.93 -21.02
N VAL A 627 -39.12 -12.82 -20.31
CA VAL A 627 -38.21 -11.77 -20.78
C VAL A 627 -36.77 -12.29 -20.86
N ASN A 628 -36.13 -12.03 -22.01
CA ASN A 628 -34.70 -12.20 -22.24
C ASN A 628 -34.01 -10.85 -21.97
N ALA A 629 -33.13 -10.79 -20.97
CA ALA A 629 -32.41 -9.58 -20.59
C ALA A 629 -31.32 -9.14 -21.60
N GLY A 630 -31.15 -9.89 -22.70
CA GLY A 630 -30.21 -9.63 -23.77
C GLY A 630 -28.96 -10.50 -23.66
N VAL A 631 -28.58 -11.14 -24.75
CA VAL A 631 -27.35 -11.96 -24.81
C VAL A 631 -26.15 -11.05 -25.02
N HIS A 632 -25.14 -11.17 -24.15
CA HIS A 632 -23.94 -10.33 -24.14
C HIS A 632 -22.74 -11.08 -23.55
N ASN A 633 -21.54 -10.48 -23.62
CA ASN A 633 -20.28 -11.09 -23.17
C ASN A 633 -19.24 -10.09 -22.62
N HIS A 634 -19.70 -8.88 -22.26
CA HIS A 634 -18.89 -7.81 -21.66
C HIS A 634 -17.60 -7.45 -22.42
N ALA A 635 -17.58 -7.62 -23.74
CA ALA A 635 -16.41 -7.32 -24.58
C ALA A 635 -15.98 -5.83 -24.61
N LYS A 636 -16.68 -4.96 -23.88
CA LYS A 636 -16.37 -3.52 -23.75
C LYS A 636 -16.19 -3.09 -22.30
N ASP A 637 -16.33 -4.01 -21.36
CA ASP A 637 -16.44 -3.69 -19.94
C ASP A 637 -15.38 -4.45 -19.14
N ARG A 638 -14.81 -3.79 -18.13
CA ARG A 638 -13.72 -4.33 -17.31
C ARG A 638 -14.21 -4.62 -15.89
N PHE A 639 -14.99 -5.71 -15.73
CA PHE A 639 -15.45 -6.16 -14.43
C PHE A 639 -15.74 -7.67 -14.39
N CYS A 640 -15.77 -8.21 -13.18
CA CYS A 640 -16.24 -9.55 -12.85
C CYS A 640 -17.61 -9.47 -12.20
N GLU A 641 -18.67 -9.97 -12.81
CA GLU A 641 -20.03 -9.84 -12.29
C GLU A 641 -20.60 -11.11 -11.65
N ILE A 642 -21.29 -10.90 -10.53
CA ILE A 642 -22.05 -11.94 -9.85
C ILE A 642 -23.50 -11.49 -9.72
N HIS A 643 -24.39 -12.42 -10.07
CA HIS A 643 -25.84 -12.27 -9.94
C HIS A 643 -26.34 -12.90 -8.66
N ILE A 644 -27.25 -12.21 -7.99
CA ILE A 644 -27.91 -12.64 -6.77
C ILE A 644 -29.41 -12.50 -6.96
N SER A 645 -30.12 -13.61 -7.02
CA SER A 645 -31.57 -13.62 -7.13
C SER A 645 -32.18 -13.21 -5.79
N ILE A 646 -33.05 -12.20 -5.78
CA ILE A 646 -33.77 -11.75 -4.59
C ILE A 646 -35.20 -12.28 -4.64
N ILE A 647 -35.85 -12.11 -5.79
CA ILE A 647 -37.19 -12.62 -6.09
C ILE A 647 -37.06 -13.38 -7.41
N ASN A 648 -37.57 -14.61 -7.46
CA ASN A 648 -37.71 -15.35 -8.71
C ASN A 648 -39.21 -15.59 -8.90
N GLY A 649 -39.85 -14.72 -9.66
CA GLY A 649 -41.31 -14.68 -9.78
C GLY A 649 -41.88 -15.85 -10.55
N SER A 650 -41.07 -16.49 -11.39
CA SER A 650 -41.45 -17.66 -12.18
C SER A 650 -41.00 -18.99 -11.59
N GLU A 651 -40.12 -18.96 -10.58
CA GLU A 651 -39.33 -20.10 -10.04
C GLU A 651 -38.33 -20.74 -11.02
N GLU A 652 -38.45 -20.44 -12.31
CA GLU A 652 -37.60 -20.98 -13.38
C GLU A 652 -36.60 -19.96 -13.94
N GLY A 653 -36.63 -18.72 -13.45
CA GLY A 653 -35.70 -17.67 -13.88
C GLY A 653 -34.25 -17.97 -13.51
N GLY A 654 -33.31 -17.51 -14.33
CA GLY A 654 -31.90 -17.68 -14.03
C GLY A 654 -30.98 -17.31 -15.18
N ILE A 655 -29.75 -17.81 -15.10
CA ILE A 655 -28.69 -17.43 -16.02
C ILE A 655 -28.53 -18.49 -17.10
N HIS A 656 -28.57 -18.06 -18.35
CA HIS A 656 -28.35 -18.90 -19.51
C HIS A 656 -27.02 -18.51 -20.16
N TYR A 657 -26.15 -19.48 -20.43
CA TYR A 657 -24.81 -19.20 -20.98
C TYR A 657 -24.38 -20.26 -22.00
N LEU A 658 -23.55 -19.86 -22.97
CA LEU A 658 -22.89 -20.80 -23.89
C LEU A 658 -21.72 -21.50 -23.19
N ARG A 659 -21.43 -22.75 -23.56
CA ARG A 659 -20.46 -23.58 -22.84
C ARG A 659 -19.02 -23.05 -22.98
N SER A 660 -18.68 -22.49 -24.13
CA SER A 660 -17.37 -21.91 -24.41
C SER A 660 -17.44 -20.41 -24.71
N SER A 661 -16.43 -19.66 -24.28
CA SER A 661 -16.22 -18.25 -24.61
C SER A 661 -15.76 -18.02 -26.06
N GLU A 662 -15.29 -19.08 -26.72
CA GLU A 662 -14.91 -19.06 -28.14
C GLU A 662 -16.10 -19.26 -29.08
N GLU A 663 -17.27 -19.64 -28.57
CA GLU A 663 -18.48 -19.82 -29.38
C GLU A 663 -18.98 -18.46 -29.89
N ASN A 664 -19.25 -18.40 -31.20
CA ASN A 664 -19.88 -17.24 -31.80
C ASN A 664 -21.38 -17.25 -31.53
N TYR A 665 -21.91 -16.15 -31.00
CA TYR A 665 -23.34 -15.93 -30.92
C TYR A 665 -23.83 -15.15 -32.14
N ASP A 666 -24.84 -15.69 -32.79
CA ASP A 666 -25.63 -15.00 -33.81
C ASP A 666 -27.11 -15.07 -33.40
N PRO A 667 -27.78 -13.94 -33.13
CA PRO A 667 -29.17 -13.90 -32.69
C PRO A 667 -30.16 -14.49 -33.71
N LEU A 668 -29.78 -14.63 -34.99
CA LEU A 668 -30.62 -15.21 -36.03
C LEU A 668 -30.53 -16.74 -36.10
N THR A 669 -29.42 -17.33 -35.65
CA THR A 669 -29.12 -18.74 -35.89
C THR A 669 -28.83 -19.53 -34.62
N THR A 670 -28.57 -18.88 -33.49
CA THR A 670 -28.32 -19.55 -32.21
C THR A 670 -29.64 -19.82 -31.49
N PRO A 671 -30.09 -21.08 -31.36
CA PRO A 671 -31.33 -21.40 -30.66
C PRO A 671 -31.16 -21.28 -29.15
N ASP A 672 -32.24 -21.00 -28.42
CA ASP A 672 -32.23 -20.98 -26.94
C ASP A 672 -31.78 -22.32 -26.32
N SER A 673 -31.93 -23.43 -27.03
CA SER A 673 -31.46 -24.76 -26.60
C SER A 673 -29.93 -24.91 -26.61
N ALA A 674 -29.19 -23.97 -27.21
CA ALA A 674 -27.73 -23.97 -27.18
C ALA A 674 -27.17 -23.49 -25.84
N PHE A 675 -27.98 -22.81 -25.02
CA PHE A 675 -27.55 -22.29 -23.73
C PHE A 675 -27.71 -23.35 -22.63
N GLU A 676 -26.67 -23.53 -21.84
CA GLU A 676 -26.74 -24.18 -20.53
C GLU A 676 -27.54 -23.28 -19.59
N LYS A 677 -28.33 -23.88 -18.69
CA LYS A 677 -29.23 -23.15 -17.79
C LYS A 677 -28.76 -23.31 -16.34
N LEU A 678 -28.63 -22.19 -15.64
CA LEU A 678 -28.42 -22.11 -14.19
C LEU A 678 -29.64 -21.46 -13.55
N PRO A 679 -30.60 -22.27 -13.05
CA PRO A 679 -31.73 -21.75 -12.30
C PRO A 679 -31.23 -20.97 -11.07
N MET A 680 -31.85 -19.83 -10.79
CA MET A 680 -31.43 -18.93 -9.70
C MET A 680 -32.58 -18.74 -8.70
N PRO A 681 -32.80 -19.69 -7.77
CA PRO A 681 -33.86 -19.56 -6.76
C PRO A 681 -33.68 -18.29 -5.90
N PRO A 682 -34.74 -17.81 -5.22
CA PRO A 682 -34.63 -16.65 -4.35
C PRO A 682 -33.53 -16.83 -3.29
N PHE A 683 -32.72 -15.79 -3.09
CA PHE A 683 -31.55 -15.75 -2.21
C PHE A 683 -30.46 -16.77 -2.57
N TYR A 684 -30.19 -16.95 -3.87
CA TYR A 684 -29.01 -17.67 -4.37
C TYR A 684 -28.10 -16.72 -5.13
N GLU A 685 -26.79 -16.96 -5.05
CA GLU A 685 -25.77 -16.33 -5.89
C GLU A 685 -25.24 -17.33 -6.92
N GLN A 686 -24.84 -16.83 -8.10
CA GLN A 686 -24.09 -17.63 -9.06
C GLN A 686 -22.59 -17.57 -8.77
N GLY A 687 -21.86 -18.59 -9.22
CA GLY A 687 -20.41 -18.53 -9.32
C GLY A 687 -19.93 -17.78 -10.57
N PRO A 688 -18.62 -17.60 -10.73
CA PRO A 688 -18.02 -17.02 -11.92
C PRO A 688 -18.47 -17.70 -13.21
N LEU A 689 -18.84 -16.90 -14.20
CA LEU A 689 -19.09 -17.36 -15.58
C LEU A 689 -17.94 -17.07 -16.52
N TRP A 690 -17.12 -16.07 -16.20
CA TRP A 690 -15.93 -15.72 -16.98
C TRP A 690 -14.92 -16.86 -16.98
N ASP A 691 -14.05 -16.84 -17.97
CA ASP A 691 -12.97 -17.80 -18.06
C ASP A 691 -11.90 -17.51 -17.00
N ILE A 692 -11.40 -18.57 -16.39
CA ILE A 692 -10.43 -18.51 -15.30
C ILE A 692 -9.17 -19.22 -15.75
N ASP A 693 -8.00 -18.61 -15.51
CA ASP A 693 -6.71 -19.19 -15.85
C ASP A 693 -6.23 -20.23 -14.81
N ALA A 694 -5.10 -20.86 -15.07
CA ALA A 694 -4.50 -21.85 -14.17
C ALA A 694 -4.00 -21.26 -12.83
N GLN A 695 -4.01 -19.94 -12.67
CA GLN A 695 -3.68 -19.22 -11.44
C GLN A 695 -4.94 -18.67 -10.76
N ASN A 696 -6.13 -19.17 -11.14
CA ASN A 696 -7.42 -18.76 -10.60
C ASN A 696 -7.78 -17.28 -10.85
N LYS A 697 -7.17 -16.63 -11.85
CA LYS A 697 -7.46 -15.24 -12.21
C LYS A 697 -8.41 -15.16 -13.40
N PRO A 698 -9.18 -14.06 -13.54
CA PRO A 698 -9.96 -13.81 -14.75
C PRO A 698 -9.07 -13.74 -15.99
N VAL A 699 -9.40 -14.48 -17.03
CA VAL A 699 -8.75 -14.37 -18.34
C VAL A 699 -9.13 -13.02 -18.96
N LEU A 700 -8.12 -12.28 -19.41
CA LEU A 700 -8.30 -10.97 -20.02
C LEU A 700 -8.07 -11.03 -21.53
N ARG A 701 -8.87 -10.26 -22.28
CA ARG A 701 -8.61 -9.94 -23.69
C ARG A 701 -7.41 -9.00 -23.80
N ASN A 702 -6.87 -8.83 -25.01
CA ASN A 702 -5.75 -7.91 -25.26
C ASN A 702 -6.01 -6.46 -24.85
N ASP A 703 -7.28 -6.05 -24.79
CA ASP A 703 -7.71 -4.73 -24.35
C ASP A 703 -8.01 -4.65 -22.84
N GLY A 704 -7.70 -5.70 -22.08
CA GLY A 704 -7.91 -5.78 -20.63
C GLY A 704 -9.35 -6.06 -20.19
N THR A 705 -10.30 -6.31 -21.09
CA THR A 705 -11.66 -6.75 -20.72
C THR A 705 -11.69 -8.22 -20.33
N VAL A 706 -12.58 -8.59 -19.40
CA VAL A 706 -12.69 -9.98 -18.91
C VAL A 706 -13.39 -10.85 -19.95
N VAL A 707 -12.86 -12.04 -20.20
CA VAL A 707 -13.41 -13.00 -21.17
C VAL A 707 -14.63 -13.72 -20.58
N TYR A 708 -15.80 -13.53 -21.18
CA TYR A 708 -17.03 -14.25 -20.83
C TYR A 708 -17.54 -15.08 -22.01
N PRO A 709 -18.20 -16.21 -21.75
CA PRO A 709 -19.15 -16.78 -22.70
C PRO A 709 -20.32 -15.83 -22.94
N TRP A 710 -20.99 -15.98 -24.08
CA TRP A 710 -22.26 -15.30 -24.30
C TRP A 710 -23.28 -15.79 -23.28
N HIS A 711 -23.89 -14.86 -22.56
CA HIS A 711 -24.83 -15.17 -21.49
C HIS A 711 -25.93 -14.12 -21.38
N LYS A 712 -26.98 -14.46 -20.62
CA LYS A 712 -28.14 -13.61 -20.33
C LYS A 712 -28.80 -14.03 -19.02
N TRP A 713 -29.52 -13.12 -18.38
CA TRP A 713 -30.65 -13.51 -17.54
C TRP A 713 -31.84 -13.87 -18.43
N GLN A 714 -32.46 -15.01 -18.17
CA GLN A 714 -33.69 -15.45 -18.82
C GLN A 714 -34.76 -15.64 -17.74
N SER A 715 -35.83 -14.85 -17.82
CA SER A 715 -36.98 -15.07 -16.96
C SER A 715 -37.79 -16.28 -17.43
N GLY A 716 -38.27 -17.07 -16.47
CA GLY A 716 -39.10 -18.24 -16.72
C GLY A 716 -40.55 -17.89 -17.04
N ILE A 717 -41.37 -18.91 -17.25
CA ILE A 717 -42.81 -18.76 -17.54
C ILE A 717 -43.60 -19.63 -16.58
N ASN A 718 -44.32 -18.99 -15.65
CA ASN A 718 -45.26 -19.66 -14.76
C ASN A 718 -46.70 -19.34 -15.18
N ARG A 719 -47.33 -20.30 -15.87
CA ARG A 719 -48.69 -20.15 -16.43
C ARG A 719 -49.81 -19.98 -15.40
N LEU A 720 -49.51 -20.13 -14.10
CA LEU A 720 -50.47 -19.88 -13.03
C LEU A 720 -50.72 -18.38 -12.80
N PHE A 721 -49.85 -17.50 -13.31
CA PHE A 721 -49.90 -16.07 -13.08
C PHE A 721 -49.91 -15.30 -14.40
N ASN A 722 -50.67 -14.19 -14.44
CA ASN A 722 -50.70 -13.31 -15.62
C ASN A 722 -49.36 -12.59 -15.81
N GLN A 723 -48.70 -12.24 -14.72
CA GLN A 723 -47.37 -11.63 -14.69
C GLN A 723 -46.71 -11.95 -13.35
N SER A 724 -45.39 -12.11 -13.37
CA SER A 724 -44.53 -12.17 -12.20
C SER A 724 -43.14 -11.68 -12.59
N PHE A 725 -42.46 -10.98 -11.68
CA PHE A 725 -41.13 -10.44 -11.94
C PHE A 725 -40.06 -11.23 -11.21
N ASP A 726 -38.98 -11.54 -11.92
CA ASP A 726 -37.70 -11.82 -11.29
C ASP A 726 -37.05 -10.49 -10.91
N VAL A 727 -36.41 -10.44 -9.74
CA VAL A 727 -35.62 -9.30 -9.25
C VAL A 727 -34.29 -9.82 -8.77
N TRP A 728 -33.20 -9.28 -9.30
CA TRP A 728 -31.86 -9.69 -8.90
C TRP A 728 -30.93 -8.49 -8.74
N LEU A 729 -29.93 -8.68 -7.89
CA LEU A 729 -28.81 -7.77 -7.70
C LEU A 729 -27.64 -8.27 -8.55
N VAL A 730 -27.00 -7.35 -9.26
CA VAL A 730 -25.71 -7.57 -9.92
C VAL A 730 -24.65 -6.84 -9.12
N VAL A 731 -23.58 -7.55 -8.78
CA VAL A 731 -22.37 -6.98 -8.16
C VAL A 731 -21.24 -7.10 -9.17
N ALA A 732 -20.78 -5.97 -9.70
CA ALA A 732 -19.69 -5.88 -10.67
C ALA A 732 -18.39 -5.51 -9.94
N PHE A 733 -17.53 -6.49 -9.73
CA PHE A 733 -16.23 -6.33 -9.06
C PHE A 733 -15.15 -5.86 -10.03
N LYS A 734 -14.17 -5.13 -9.51
CA LYS A 734 -12.92 -4.84 -10.21
C LYS A 734 -12.17 -6.14 -10.53
N SER A 735 -11.76 -6.32 -11.80
CA SER A 735 -11.18 -7.58 -12.30
C SER A 735 -9.92 -8.04 -11.55
N GLU A 736 -9.09 -7.09 -11.15
CA GLU A 736 -7.82 -7.31 -10.46
C GLU A 736 -8.02 -7.87 -9.04
N LEU A 737 -9.20 -7.66 -8.46
CA LEU A 737 -9.57 -8.16 -7.13
C LEU A 737 -10.28 -9.53 -7.19
N SER A 738 -10.49 -10.08 -8.40
CA SER A 738 -11.40 -11.22 -8.62
C SER A 738 -10.69 -12.57 -8.76
N THR A 739 -9.63 -12.80 -7.98
CA THR A 739 -8.91 -14.09 -7.97
C THR A 739 -9.67 -15.12 -7.11
N LEU A 740 -9.86 -16.34 -7.63
CA LEU A 740 -10.48 -17.42 -6.87
C LEU A 740 -9.50 -18.04 -5.86
N PRO A 741 -9.96 -18.38 -4.64
CA PRO A 741 -9.14 -19.13 -3.69
C PRO A 741 -8.75 -20.49 -4.27
N ALA A 742 -7.55 -20.98 -3.93
CA ALA A 742 -7.11 -22.31 -4.32
C ALA A 742 -8.09 -23.37 -3.80
N SER A 743 -8.50 -24.32 -4.65
CA SER A 743 -9.39 -25.39 -4.24
C SER A 743 -8.72 -26.27 -3.20
N ASN A 744 -9.17 -26.17 -1.95
CA ASN A 744 -8.87 -27.18 -0.94
C ASN A 744 -9.76 -28.40 -1.23
N GLU A 745 -9.18 -29.60 -1.25
CA GLU A 745 -9.81 -30.90 -1.57
C GLU A 745 -10.94 -31.35 -0.59
N SER A 746 -11.63 -30.42 0.11
CA SER A 746 -12.70 -30.74 1.06
C SER A 746 -14.06 -30.09 0.75
N ASN A 747 -14.22 -29.39 -0.39
CA ASN A 747 -15.51 -28.79 -0.76
C ASN A 747 -16.28 -29.71 -1.73
N GLU A 748 -16.96 -30.73 -1.21
CA GLU A 748 -18.04 -31.37 -1.97
C GLU A 748 -19.24 -30.42 -2.02
N THR A 749 -19.36 -29.66 -3.10
CA THR A 749 -20.59 -28.96 -3.46
C THR A 749 -21.56 -29.94 -4.12
N PHE A 750 -22.77 -30.01 -3.54
CA PHE A 750 -23.82 -30.95 -3.90
C PHE A 750 -24.38 -30.60 -5.29
N VAL A 751 -24.23 -31.50 -6.27
CA VAL A 751 -25.03 -31.50 -7.50
C VAL A 751 -26.39 -32.13 -7.17
N PRO A 752 -27.53 -31.44 -7.32
CA PRO A 752 -28.82 -32.08 -7.13
C PRO A 752 -29.03 -33.11 -8.25
N ASN A 753 -28.84 -34.39 -7.92
CA ASN A 753 -29.25 -35.49 -8.76
C ASN A 753 -30.79 -35.47 -8.88
N VAL A 754 -31.28 -35.02 -10.03
CA VAL A 754 -32.69 -34.97 -10.45
C VAL A 754 -33.35 -36.37 -10.49
N LEU A 755 -32.62 -37.44 -10.16
CA LEU A 755 -33.12 -38.82 -10.19
C LEU A 755 -33.92 -39.24 -8.94
N ASN A 756 -33.88 -38.51 -7.82
CA ASN A 756 -34.52 -38.93 -6.57
C ASN A 756 -35.97 -38.46 -6.35
N MET A 757 -36.54 -37.63 -7.23
CA MET A 757 -37.98 -37.29 -7.15
C MET A 757 -38.90 -38.40 -7.69
N PHE A 758 -38.38 -39.36 -8.45
CA PHE A 758 -39.18 -40.46 -9.00
C PHE A 758 -39.29 -41.69 -8.08
N LEU A 759 -38.45 -41.80 -7.04
CA LEU A 759 -38.47 -42.95 -6.12
C LEU A 759 -39.35 -42.75 -4.88
N THR A 760 -39.66 -41.51 -4.51
CA THR A 760 -40.53 -41.21 -3.36
C THR A 760 -42.03 -41.32 -3.70
N LEU A 761 -42.40 -41.35 -4.98
CA LEU A 761 -43.78 -41.57 -5.44
C LEU A 761 -44.15 -43.05 -5.62
N LEU A 762 -43.19 -43.98 -5.56
CA LEU A 762 -43.45 -45.42 -5.68
C LEU A 762 -43.65 -46.15 -4.34
N PHE A 763 -43.32 -45.52 -3.21
CA PHE A 763 -43.43 -46.12 -1.86
C PHE A 763 -44.69 -45.73 -1.06
N VAL A 764 -45.56 -44.89 -1.62
CA VAL A 764 -46.84 -44.50 -0.98
C VAL A 764 -48.04 -45.34 -1.47
N TYR A 765 -47.83 -46.32 -2.37
CA TYR A 765 -48.90 -47.21 -2.86
C TYR A 765 -48.86 -48.66 -2.32
N ILE A 766 -48.13 -48.91 -1.23
CA ILE A 766 -48.23 -50.16 -0.45
C ILE A 766 -48.29 -49.81 1.04
N HIS A 767 -49.37 -49.14 1.44
CA HIS A 767 -50.08 -49.23 2.73
C HIS A 767 -51.05 -48.04 2.81
N TYR A 768 -52.10 -48.09 1.99
CA TYR A 768 -53.50 -47.75 2.31
C TYR A 768 -54.39 -48.05 1.10
#